data_AF-A0A846PAB8-F1
#
_entry.id   AF-A0A846PAB8-F1
#
_cell.length_a   1.000
_cell.length_b   1.000
_cell.length_c   1.000
_cell.angle_alpha   90.00
_cell.angle_beta   90.00
_cell.angle_gamma   90.00
#
_symmetry.space_group_name_H-M   'P 1'
#
loop_
_entity.id
_entity.type
_entity.pdbx_description
1 polymer ?
#
loop_
_entity_poly.entity_id
_entity_poly.type
_entity_poly.pdbx_seq_one_letter_code
_entity_poly.pdbx_strand_id
1 'polypeptide(L)'
;MSSATRWGIWAAGVIIAALCFCVSLVGDLRTNLPLFFVLFGFSFCAYAGAVYLIWQAGRASRRLVAWIFIIAVITRMAMAASPPSLSSDAYRYLWEGRIILEGFNPFAHAPDSPELEYMRDENYDGINHKHLETIYPPLAQGVFALGAAARPDLMTQKIIFIAFDLAVLVVILLLLTARGGNAGLCAIYGWSPLAAFEFAHSGHLDSIAIFFMMLGILYIERSKRLGGAVSLALSFLSKYATAMLMPFFLVRKRLAAYVGVFILVVVLGYLPCVGASAKLFSSLHIYASQWEFNSVPYGMLHALGGDPQWIRRALIGLLIVFAFSQGFRQKEFLRFAYLVVGCSLLLTPTVYPWYVCWILPFLCFYPNRAWLLFTGLVIGSYWAWARLAESGEWGVGIPMMALEYAPLYGLFLLGSFRAGSREHKSPRTATEPPNEGVGKKGSMKTTIIIPAFNEESSIGLVLDEIPKGEAAEVLVVDNGSTDRTAEVAKKHGATVLHEERRGYGAACLKGLSHLDEDVDVVVFLDGDHSDYPEDLAALLEPIRSGEADFVIGSRVLGRPERGALQWNQLFGNALACSLIRLLYGTRFTDMGPFRAAKRRGFDTLRMSDPTYGWNAEMQVKAIIEGLRIVEVPVRYRRRIGKSKISGTVKGTVLAGLKIIGTILKCYPRYVRCRGWARRIR
;
A
#
# COMPACT_ATOMS: atom_id res chain seq x y z
N MET A 1 -9.39 -30.61 -16.47
CA MET A 1 -9.55 -29.59 -17.53
C MET A 1 -10.24 -30.21 -18.74
N SER A 2 -11.36 -29.64 -19.20
CA SER A 2 -12.11 -30.13 -20.37
C SER A 2 -11.30 -29.95 -21.67
N SER A 3 -11.70 -30.65 -22.74
CA SER A 3 -11.09 -30.50 -24.07
C SER A 3 -11.22 -29.06 -24.59
N ALA A 4 -12.41 -28.45 -24.45
CA ALA A 4 -12.67 -27.08 -24.88
C ALA A 4 -11.79 -26.05 -24.15
N THR A 5 -11.65 -26.14 -22.81
CA THR A 5 -10.76 -25.26 -22.04
C THR A 5 -9.31 -25.39 -22.48
N ARG A 6 -8.87 -26.61 -22.80
CA ARG A 6 -7.52 -26.86 -23.33
C ARG A 6 -7.35 -26.14 -24.65
N TRP A 7 -8.20 -26.41 -25.65
CA TRP A 7 -8.09 -25.77 -26.95
C TRP A 7 -8.15 -24.24 -26.87
N GLY A 8 -9.00 -23.69 -26.00
CA GLY A 8 -9.06 -22.25 -25.75
C GLY A 8 -7.74 -21.66 -25.26
N ILE A 9 -7.06 -22.32 -24.31
CA ILE A 9 -5.75 -21.86 -23.82
C ILE A 9 -4.69 -21.93 -24.93
N TRP A 10 -4.67 -23.01 -25.71
CA TRP A 10 -3.69 -23.18 -26.79
C TRP A 10 -3.87 -22.14 -27.89
N ALA A 11 -5.12 -21.93 -28.33
CA ALA A 11 -5.48 -20.91 -29.31
C ALA A 11 -5.13 -19.50 -28.82
N ALA A 12 -5.39 -19.18 -27.55
CA ALA A 12 -5.02 -17.88 -26.98
C ALA A 12 -3.50 -17.64 -27.07
N GLY A 13 -2.67 -18.64 -26.82
CA GLY A 13 -1.21 -18.52 -26.98
C GLY A 13 -0.80 -18.17 -28.42
N VAL A 14 -1.43 -18.79 -29.43
CA VAL A 14 -1.20 -18.46 -30.85
C VAL A 14 -1.65 -17.04 -31.17
N ILE A 15 -2.83 -16.64 -30.70
CA ILE A 15 -3.36 -15.28 -30.93
C ILE A 15 -2.43 -14.22 -30.34
N ILE A 16 -1.93 -14.43 -29.11
CA ILE A 16 -0.99 -13.51 -28.47
C ILE A 16 0.29 -13.40 -29.30
N ALA A 17 0.86 -14.53 -29.73
CA ALA A 17 2.06 -14.54 -30.58
C ALA A 17 1.85 -13.81 -31.91
N ALA A 18 0.72 -14.06 -32.58
CA ALA A 18 0.37 -13.40 -33.83
C ALA A 18 0.21 -11.88 -33.65
N LEU A 19 -0.47 -11.44 -32.59
CA LEU A 19 -0.67 -10.01 -32.32
C LEU A 19 0.63 -9.30 -31.92
N CYS A 20 1.51 -9.94 -31.13
CA CYS A 20 2.85 -9.41 -30.84
C CYS A 20 3.70 -9.27 -32.12
N PHE A 21 3.60 -10.24 -33.04
CA PHE A 21 4.23 -10.14 -34.35
C PHE A 21 3.61 -9.03 -35.23
N CYS A 22 2.29 -8.84 -35.18
CA CYS A 22 1.67 -7.69 -35.86
C CYS A 22 2.21 -6.36 -35.32
N VAL A 23 2.41 -6.22 -34.01
CA VAL A 23 3.02 -5.01 -33.41
C VAL A 23 4.42 -4.77 -33.96
N SER A 24 5.24 -5.82 -34.14
CA SER A 24 6.59 -5.66 -34.70
C SER A 24 6.62 -5.18 -36.16
N LEU A 25 5.52 -5.33 -36.89
CA LEU A 25 5.37 -4.90 -38.29
C LEU A 25 4.82 -3.49 -38.47
N VAL A 26 4.37 -2.82 -37.40
CA VAL A 26 3.74 -1.48 -37.49
C VAL A 26 4.74 -0.38 -37.90
N GLY A 27 6.03 -0.57 -37.65
CA GLY A 27 7.06 0.46 -37.85
C GLY A 27 7.16 1.40 -36.64
N ASP A 28 7.27 2.72 -36.87
CA ASP A 28 7.33 3.68 -35.76
C ASP A 28 5.96 3.78 -35.05
N LEU A 29 5.91 3.30 -33.80
CA LEU A 29 4.70 3.27 -33.00
C LEU A 29 4.28 4.67 -32.53
N ARG A 30 5.18 5.67 -32.54
CA ARG A 30 4.83 7.05 -32.16
C ARG A 30 3.85 7.66 -33.15
N THR A 31 4.02 7.37 -34.44
CA THR A 31 3.14 7.85 -35.53
C THR A 31 1.93 6.93 -35.75
N ASN A 32 1.98 5.68 -35.26
CA ASN A 32 0.92 4.68 -35.41
C ASN A 32 0.28 4.26 -34.07
N LEU A 33 0.23 5.19 -33.12
CA LEU A 33 -0.16 4.92 -31.75
C LEU A 33 -1.58 4.32 -31.59
N PRO A 34 -2.61 4.74 -32.36
CA PRO A 34 -3.93 4.11 -32.30
C PRO A 34 -3.90 2.63 -32.69
N LEU A 35 -3.18 2.26 -33.76
CA LEU A 35 -3.05 0.87 -34.19
C LEU A 35 -2.31 0.03 -33.14
N PHE A 36 -1.26 0.59 -32.54
CA PHE A 36 -0.57 -0.04 -31.43
C PHE A 36 -1.51 -0.37 -30.25
N PHE A 37 -2.34 0.58 -29.81
CA PHE A 37 -3.29 0.33 -28.72
C PHE A 37 -4.33 -0.73 -29.06
N VAL A 38 -4.80 -0.78 -30.32
CA VAL A 38 -5.73 -1.82 -30.77
C VAL A 38 -5.08 -3.20 -30.71
N LEU A 39 -3.88 -3.36 -31.28
CA LEU A 39 -3.16 -4.64 -31.29
C LEU A 39 -2.79 -5.10 -29.88
N PHE A 40 -2.27 -4.19 -29.05
CA PHE A 40 -1.95 -4.48 -27.66
C PHE A 40 -3.22 -4.84 -26.86
N GLY A 41 -4.31 -4.11 -27.05
CA GLY A 41 -5.59 -4.35 -26.39
C GLY A 41 -6.17 -5.73 -26.70
N PHE A 42 -6.17 -6.13 -27.97
CA PHE A 42 -6.59 -7.48 -28.36
C PHE A 42 -5.66 -8.57 -27.78
N SER A 43 -4.34 -8.32 -27.76
CA SER A 43 -3.37 -9.24 -27.18
C SER A 43 -3.60 -9.40 -25.67
N PHE A 44 -3.86 -8.29 -24.97
CA PHE A 44 -4.19 -8.27 -23.55
C PHE A 44 -5.50 -8.99 -23.24
N CYS A 45 -6.55 -8.83 -24.06
CA CYS A 45 -7.81 -9.56 -23.91
C CYS A 45 -7.61 -11.07 -24.05
N ALA A 46 -6.87 -11.52 -25.07
CA ALA A 46 -6.52 -12.93 -25.24
C ALA A 46 -5.71 -13.47 -24.04
N TYR A 47 -4.73 -12.70 -23.58
CA TYR A 47 -3.94 -12.98 -22.37
C TYR A 47 -4.80 -13.10 -21.11
N ALA A 48 -5.67 -12.13 -20.83
CA ALA A 48 -6.54 -12.13 -19.66
C ALA A 48 -7.52 -13.32 -19.68
N GLY A 49 -8.08 -13.64 -20.86
CA GLY A 49 -8.91 -14.83 -21.07
C GLY A 49 -8.14 -16.12 -20.79
N ALA A 50 -6.93 -16.26 -21.32
CA ALA A 50 -6.07 -17.43 -21.05
C ALA A 50 -5.74 -17.59 -19.57
N VAL A 51 -5.34 -16.51 -18.89
CA VAL A 51 -5.04 -16.52 -17.45
C VAL A 51 -6.27 -16.95 -16.64
N TYR A 52 -7.46 -16.46 -17.00
CA TYR A 52 -8.70 -16.86 -16.36
C TYR A 52 -8.99 -18.36 -16.53
N LEU A 53 -8.84 -18.90 -17.74
CA LEU A 53 -9.02 -20.32 -18.02
C LEU A 53 -8.00 -21.19 -17.28
N ILE A 54 -6.72 -20.77 -17.24
CA ILE A 54 -5.65 -21.48 -16.52
C ILE A 54 -5.91 -21.47 -15.01
N TRP A 55 -6.39 -20.34 -14.46
CA TRP A 55 -6.77 -20.26 -13.06
C TRP A 55 -7.87 -21.27 -12.75
N GLN A 56 -8.94 -21.30 -13.54
CA GLN A 56 -10.05 -22.25 -13.32
C GLN A 56 -9.64 -23.71 -13.50
N ALA A 57 -8.71 -24.01 -14.41
CA ALA A 57 -8.33 -25.37 -14.76
C ALA A 57 -7.63 -26.14 -13.63
N GLY A 58 -7.16 -25.47 -12.57
CA GLY A 58 -6.39 -26.10 -11.50
C GLY A 58 -5.00 -26.51 -11.99
N ARG A 59 -4.49 -27.69 -11.58
CA ARG A 59 -3.12 -28.12 -11.90
C ARG A 59 -2.86 -28.20 -13.42
N ALA A 60 -1.82 -27.50 -13.87
CA ALA A 60 -1.35 -27.54 -15.25
C ALA A 60 -0.60 -28.84 -15.59
N SER A 61 -0.76 -29.30 -16.83
CA SER A 61 0.03 -30.40 -17.39
C SER A 61 1.42 -29.93 -17.82
N ARG A 62 2.40 -30.84 -17.88
CA ARG A 62 3.75 -30.54 -18.40
C ARG A 62 3.71 -29.99 -19.83
N ARG A 63 2.79 -30.48 -20.67
CA ARG A 63 2.59 -29.99 -22.04
C ARG A 63 2.12 -28.53 -22.07
N LEU A 64 1.21 -28.15 -21.17
CA LEU A 64 0.78 -26.76 -21.06
C LEU A 64 1.93 -25.85 -20.60
N VAL A 65 2.72 -26.28 -19.62
CA VAL A 65 3.90 -25.51 -19.18
C VAL A 65 4.91 -25.35 -20.33
N ALA A 66 5.22 -26.42 -21.07
CA ALA A 66 6.10 -26.33 -22.23
C ALA A 66 5.54 -25.37 -23.30
N TRP A 67 4.24 -25.42 -23.56
CA TRP A 67 3.57 -24.49 -24.47
C TRP A 67 3.68 -23.03 -24.02
N ILE A 68 3.58 -22.78 -22.70
CA ILE A 68 3.75 -21.43 -22.14
C ILE A 68 5.14 -20.88 -22.48
N PHE A 69 6.18 -21.69 -22.30
CA PHE A 69 7.56 -21.32 -22.62
C PHE A 69 7.77 -21.08 -24.11
N ILE A 70 7.22 -21.95 -24.97
CA ILE A 70 7.33 -21.80 -26.43
C ILE A 70 6.74 -20.46 -26.87
N ILE A 71 5.51 -20.15 -26.46
CA ILE A 71 4.86 -18.88 -26.80
C ILE A 71 5.61 -17.69 -26.20
N ALA A 72 6.13 -17.80 -24.98
CA ALA A 72 6.92 -16.74 -24.38
C ALA A 72 8.17 -16.40 -25.21
N VAL A 73 8.90 -17.42 -25.69
CA VAL A 73 10.07 -17.24 -26.55
C VAL A 73 9.65 -16.62 -27.89
N ILE A 74 8.61 -17.16 -28.54
CA ILE A 74 8.13 -16.67 -29.84
C ILE A 74 7.75 -15.18 -29.76
N THR A 75 6.97 -14.78 -28.76
CA THR A 75 6.53 -13.38 -28.63
C THR A 75 7.70 -12.43 -28.45
N ARG A 76 8.71 -12.82 -27.67
CA ARG A 76 9.90 -11.99 -27.42
C ARG A 76 10.79 -11.91 -28.66
N MET A 77 11.03 -13.03 -29.33
CA MET A 77 11.85 -13.04 -30.55
C MET A 77 11.19 -12.28 -31.70
N ALA A 78 9.86 -12.34 -31.82
CA ALA A 78 9.11 -11.56 -32.81
C ALA A 78 9.32 -10.05 -32.62
N MET A 79 9.37 -9.59 -31.36
CA MET A 79 9.47 -8.18 -31.02
C MET A 79 10.89 -7.63 -30.97
N ALA A 80 11.88 -8.49 -30.74
CA ALA A 80 13.28 -8.10 -30.56
C ALA A 80 13.86 -7.34 -31.76
N ALA A 81 13.48 -7.75 -32.98
CA ALA A 81 14.02 -7.22 -34.23
C ALA A 81 13.54 -5.81 -34.56
N SER A 82 12.42 -5.36 -33.97
CA SER A 82 11.91 -4.01 -34.21
C SER A 82 12.76 -2.97 -33.48
N PRO A 83 13.08 -1.82 -34.09
CA PRO A 83 13.72 -0.72 -33.38
C PRO A 83 12.80 -0.18 -32.28
N PRO A 84 13.35 0.22 -31.12
CA PRO A 84 12.53 0.78 -30.05
C PRO A 84 12.03 2.17 -30.47
N SER A 85 10.73 2.41 -30.31
CA SER A 85 10.04 3.62 -30.81
C SER A 85 9.37 4.43 -29.70
N LEU A 86 8.70 3.79 -28.75
CA LEU A 86 8.04 4.48 -27.62
C LEU A 86 8.97 4.80 -26.44
N SER A 87 10.20 4.28 -26.48
CA SER A 87 11.27 4.49 -25.50
C SER A 87 12.61 4.60 -26.20
N SER A 88 13.48 5.46 -25.69
CA SER A 88 14.83 5.73 -26.21
C SER A 88 15.95 5.18 -25.32
N ASP A 89 15.62 4.55 -24.19
CA ASP A 89 16.64 4.12 -23.23
C ASP A 89 17.61 3.08 -23.80
N ALA A 90 17.15 2.23 -24.73
CA ALA A 90 18.00 1.20 -25.34
C ALA A 90 19.22 1.79 -26.08
N TYR A 91 19.07 2.96 -26.71
CA TYR A 91 20.17 3.68 -27.35
C TYR A 91 21.19 4.14 -26.30
N ARG A 92 20.69 4.61 -25.15
CA ARG A 92 21.55 5.02 -24.02
C ARG A 92 22.35 3.84 -23.47
N TYR A 93 21.73 2.67 -23.32
CA TYR A 93 22.43 1.46 -22.85
C TYR A 93 23.55 1.05 -23.79
N LEU A 94 23.27 1.01 -25.10
CA LEU A 94 24.26 0.65 -26.11
C LEU A 94 25.44 1.64 -26.11
N TRP A 95 25.16 2.94 -26.05
CA TRP A 95 26.17 3.97 -25.95
C TRP A 95 27.08 3.80 -24.74
N GLU A 96 26.48 3.65 -23.55
CA GLU A 96 27.25 3.49 -22.31
C GLU A 96 28.11 2.22 -22.32
N GLY A 97 27.59 1.13 -22.90
CA GLY A 97 28.37 -0.08 -23.11
C GLY A 97 29.62 0.15 -23.98
N ARG A 98 29.48 0.93 -25.07
CA ARG A 98 30.60 1.23 -25.97
C ARG A 98 31.67 2.10 -25.31
N ILE A 99 31.29 3.16 -24.61
CA ILE A 99 32.29 4.04 -23.98
C ILE A 99 33.07 3.32 -22.87
N ILE A 100 32.47 2.33 -22.19
CA ILE A 100 33.18 1.49 -21.23
C ILE A 100 34.28 0.68 -21.91
N LEU A 101 34.01 0.14 -23.11
CA LEU A 101 35.01 -0.64 -23.87
C LEU A 101 36.17 0.22 -24.36
N GLU A 102 35.93 1.52 -24.59
CA GLU A 102 36.96 2.52 -24.87
C GLU A 102 37.67 3.05 -23.61
N GLY A 103 37.33 2.54 -22.43
CA GLY A 103 37.99 2.89 -21.17
C GLY A 103 37.42 4.14 -20.47
N PHE A 104 36.33 4.72 -20.96
CA PHE A 104 35.67 5.85 -20.31
C PHE A 104 34.72 5.39 -19.20
N ASN A 105 34.59 6.22 -18.16
CA ASN A 105 33.66 6.00 -17.06
C ASN A 105 32.32 6.73 -17.32
N PRO A 106 31.18 6.03 -17.49
CA PRO A 106 29.88 6.67 -17.73
C PRO A 106 29.37 7.55 -16.58
N PHE A 107 29.92 7.41 -15.38
CA PHE A 107 29.64 8.29 -14.24
C PHE A 107 30.42 9.61 -14.27
N ALA A 108 31.43 9.72 -15.14
CA ALA A 108 32.24 10.93 -15.32
C ALA A 108 31.95 11.65 -16.64
N HIS A 109 31.57 10.91 -17.68
CA HIS A 109 31.35 11.41 -19.04
C HIS A 109 29.90 11.18 -19.48
N ALA A 110 29.19 12.27 -19.75
CA ALA A 110 27.88 12.26 -20.40
C ALA A 110 28.03 12.08 -21.92
N PRO A 111 27.03 11.56 -22.65
CA PRO A 111 27.12 11.35 -24.10
C PRO A 111 27.54 12.56 -24.94
N ASP A 112 27.16 13.78 -24.54
CA ASP A 112 27.54 15.00 -25.25
C ASP A 112 28.91 15.57 -24.84
N SER A 113 29.65 14.89 -23.96
CA SER A 113 31.00 15.31 -23.55
C SER A 113 31.92 15.45 -24.78
N PRO A 114 32.75 16.51 -24.86
CA PRO A 114 33.64 16.73 -26.00
C PRO A 114 34.57 15.55 -26.29
N GLU A 115 35.02 14.84 -25.25
CA GLU A 115 35.94 13.70 -25.37
C GLU A 115 35.33 12.51 -26.12
N LEU A 116 33.99 12.43 -26.19
CA LEU A 116 33.27 11.34 -26.83
C LEU A 116 32.74 11.70 -28.23
N GLU A 117 33.06 12.89 -28.75
CA GLU A 117 32.54 13.37 -30.03
C GLU A 117 32.87 12.43 -31.20
N TYR A 118 34.07 11.86 -31.21
CA TYR A 118 34.51 10.93 -32.26
C TYR A 118 33.76 9.59 -32.27
N MET A 119 33.04 9.26 -31.18
CA MET A 119 32.29 7.99 -31.06
C MET A 119 30.85 8.09 -31.56
N ARG A 120 30.35 9.31 -31.84
CA ARG A 120 28.97 9.58 -32.23
C ARG A 120 28.67 8.95 -33.60
N ASP A 121 27.64 8.10 -33.64
CA ASP A 121 27.20 7.37 -34.83
C ASP A 121 25.72 7.64 -35.14
N GLU A 122 25.14 6.87 -36.07
CA GLU A 122 23.72 6.95 -36.43
C GLU A 122 22.74 6.73 -35.27
N ASN A 123 23.18 6.06 -34.19
CA ASN A 123 22.36 5.81 -33.00
C ASN A 123 22.43 6.97 -31.98
N TYR A 124 23.38 7.90 -32.13
CA TYR A 124 23.59 8.99 -31.19
C TYR A 124 22.34 9.85 -31.02
N ASP A 125 21.61 10.12 -32.12
CA ASP A 125 20.41 10.95 -32.07
C ASP A 125 19.30 10.35 -31.21
N GLY A 126 19.21 9.02 -31.15
CA GLY A 126 18.26 8.29 -30.33
C GLY A 126 18.55 8.35 -28.82
N ILE A 127 19.73 8.79 -28.39
CA ILE A 127 20.11 8.83 -26.97
C ILE A 127 19.33 9.93 -26.24
N ASN A 128 18.69 9.57 -25.11
CA ASN A 128 18.06 10.53 -24.21
C ASN A 128 19.05 11.15 -23.22
N HIS A 129 18.71 12.32 -22.70
CA HIS A 129 19.45 13.03 -21.64
C HIS A 129 20.97 13.08 -21.88
N LYS A 130 21.38 13.47 -23.09
CA LYS A 130 22.79 13.46 -23.54
C LYS A 130 23.75 14.24 -22.64
N HIS A 131 23.24 15.24 -21.91
CA HIS A 131 23.97 16.09 -20.98
C HIS A 131 24.12 15.51 -19.57
N LEU A 132 23.46 14.39 -19.27
CA LEU A 132 23.55 13.74 -17.96
C LEU A 132 24.48 12.54 -18.00
N GLU A 133 25.33 12.41 -16.99
CA GLU A 133 26.06 11.17 -16.70
C GLU A 133 25.09 10.03 -16.33
N THR A 134 25.59 8.79 -16.32
CA THR A 134 24.72 7.65 -16.12
C THR A 134 23.97 7.66 -14.78
N ILE A 135 22.73 7.16 -14.82
CA ILE A 135 21.95 6.83 -13.62
C ILE A 135 21.96 5.33 -13.32
N TYR A 136 22.53 4.50 -14.21
CA TYR A 136 22.43 3.05 -14.10
C TYR A 136 23.57 2.49 -13.25
N PRO A 137 23.27 1.65 -12.24
CA PRO A 137 24.30 1.14 -11.35
C PRO A 137 25.26 0.14 -12.03
N PRO A 138 26.41 -0.18 -11.39
CA PRO A 138 27.52 -0.85 -12.05
C PRO A 138 27.25 -2.22 -12.69
N LEU A 139 26.32 -3.02 -12.16
CA LEU A 139 26.00 -4.29 -12.80
C LEU A 139 25.25 -4.08 -14.11
N ALA A 140 24.35 -3.09 -14.19
CA ALA A 140 23.72 -2.72 -15.44
C ALA A 140 24.76 -2.26 -16.47
N GLN A 141 25.72 -1.41 -16.05
CA GLN A 141 26.84 -0.97 -16.89
C GLN A 141 27.66 -2.15 -17.43
N GLY A 142 27.98 -3.13 -16.58
CA GLY A 142 28.67 -4.35 -17.02
C GLY A 142 27.88 -5.16 -18.05
N VAL A 143 26.55 -5.23 -17.92
CA VAL A 143 25.68 -5.90 -18.90
C VAL A 143 25.60 -5.11 -20.22
N PHE A 144 25.65 -3.78 -20.18
CA PHE A 144 25.72 -2.94 -21.38
C PHE A 144 27.04 -3.15 -22.13
N ALA A 145 28.16 -3.14 -21.39
CA ALA A 145 29.48 -3.40 -21.96
C ALA A 145 29.57 -4.82 -22.55
N LEU A 146 28.96 -5.82 -21.90
CA LEU A 146 28.88 -7.19 -22.43
C LEU A 146 28.14 -7.24 -23.78
N GLY A 147 27.02 -6.53 -23.89
CA GLY A 147 26.27 -6.45 -25.15
C GLY A 147 27.08 -5.77 -26.25
N ALA A 148 27.64 -4.60 -25.95
CA ALA A 148 28.50 -3.87 -26.88
C ALA A 148 29.72 -4.69 -27.36
N ALA A 149 30.32 -5.48 -26.45
CA ALA A 149 31.47 -6.33 -26.76
C ALA A 149 31.10 -7.53 -27.62
N ALA A 150 29.89 -8.08 -27.44
CA ALA A 150 29.39 -9.17 -28.28
C ALA A 150 29.10 -8.68 -29.70
N ARG A 151 28.31 -7.61 -29.81
CA ARG A 151 28.07 -6.86 -31.05
C ARG A 151 27.41 -5.52 -30.70
N PRO A 152 27.96 -4.38 -31.14
CA PRO A 152 27.47 -3.06 -30.73
C PRO A 152 26.21 -2.63 -31.51
N ASP A 153 25.13 -3.41 -31.38
CA ASP A 153 23.84 -3.14 -31.99
C ASP A 153 22.68 -3.35 -30.99
N LEU A 154 21.54 -2.71 -31.28
CA LEU A 154 20.37 -2.73 -30.40
C LEU A 154 19.76 -4.13 -30.25
N MET A 155 19.80 -4.96 -31.29
CA MET A 155 19.21 -6.30 -31.26
C MET A 155 19.99 -7.19 -30.29
N THR A 156 21.32 -7.17 -30.36
CA THR A 156 22.19 -7.91 -29.43
C THR A 156 21.97 -7.48 -27.99
N GLN A 157 21.87 -6.17 -27.74
CA GLN A 157 21.57 -5.65 -26.40
C GLN A 157 20.20 -6.14 -25.88
N LYS A 158 19.17 -6.10 -26.73
CA LYS A 158 17.82 -6.61 -26.41
C LYS A 158 17.79 -8.10 -26.14
N ILE A 159 18.52 -8.91 -26.93
CA ILE A 159 18.61 -10.37 -26.73
C ILE A 159 19.13 -10.70 -25.33
N ILE A 160 20.11 -9.94 -24.82
CA ILE A 160 20.61 -10.13 -23.46
C ILE A 160 19.51 -9.86 -22.41
N PHE A 161 18.74 -8.77 -22.58
CA PHE A 161 17.62 -8.49 -21.66
C PHE A 161 16.49 -9.51 -21.76
N ILE A 162 16.23 -10.06 -22.96
CA ILE A 162 15.28 -11.16 -23.18
C ILE A 162 15.76 -12.43 -22.48
N ALA A 163 17.07 -12.71 -22.47
CA ALA A 163 17.62 -13.86 -21.76
C ALA A 163 17.36 -13.76 -20.25
N PHE A 164 17.58 -12.58 -19.64
CA PHE A 164 17.21 -12.34 -18.24
C PHE A 164 15.70 -12.46 -18.00
N ASP A 165 14.88 -11.91 -18.89
CA ASP A 165 13.42 -12.00 -18.83
C ASP A 165 12.92 -13.47 -18.87
N LEU A 166 13.42 -14.28 -19.80
CA LEU A 166 13.09 -15.71 -19.86
C LEU A 166 13.63 -16.48 -18.64
N ALA A 167 14.77 -16.07 -18.08
CA ALA A 167 15.28 -16.64 -16.84
C ALA A 167 14.38 -16.32 -15.64
N VAL A 168 13.71 -15.16 -15.60
CA VAL A 168 12.66 -14.86 -14.60
C VAL A 168 11.55 -15.92 -14.67
N LEU A 169 11.09 -16.26 -15.88
CA LEU A 169 10.04 -17.27 -16.07
C LEU A 169 10.46 -18.65 -15.53
N VAL A 170 11.73 -19.04 -15.72
CA VAL A 170 12.30 -20.26 -15.11
C VAL A 170 12.28 -20.19 -13.59
N VAL A 171 12.71 -19.08 -12.99
CA VAL A 171 12.72 -18.91 -11.53
C VAL A 171 11.30 -18.95 -10.95
N ILE A 172 10.32 -18.32 -11.62
CA ILE A 172 8.90 -18.39 -11.25
C ILE A 172 8.42 -19.84 -11.26
N LEU A 173 8.73 -20.62 -12.30
CA LEU A 173 8.34 -22.02 -12.38
C LEU A 173 8.94 -22.86 -11.24
N LEU A 174 10.22 -22.63 -10.92
CA LEU A 174 10.90 -23.30 -9.82
C LEU A 174 10.26 -22.99 -8.46
N LEU A 175 9.91 -21.72 -8.22
CA LEU A 175 9.21 -21.28 -7.01
C LEU A 175 7.78 -21.85 -6.93
N LEU A 176 7.01 -21.82 -8.02
CA LEU A 176 5.66 -22.40 -8.08
C LEU A 176 5.69 -23.90 -7.77
N THR A 177 6.66 -24.61 -8.35
CA THR A 177 6.84 -26.05 -8.13
C THR A 177 7.26 -26.34 -6.69
N ALA A 178 8.21 -25.58 -6.14
CA ALA A 178 8.66 -25.73 -4.74
C ALA A 178 7.54 -25.49 -3.72
N ARG A 179 6.58 -24.62 -4.04
CA ARG A 179 5.41 -24.31 -3.21
C ARG A 179 4.21 -25.25 -3.45
N GLY A 180 4.33 -26.23 -4.34
CA GLY A 180 3.21 -27.12 -4.72
C GLY A 180 2.04 -26.40 -5.42
N GLY A 181 2.30 -25.22 -5.97
CA GLY A 181 1.31 -24.37 -6.64
C GLY A 181 0.96 -24.86 -8.05
N ASN A 182 0.03 -24.17 -8.70
CA ASN A 182 -0.29 -24.43 -10.10
C ASN A 182 0.81 -23.86 -11.00
N ALA A 183 1.66 -24.73 -11.56
CA ALA A 183 2.73 -24.34 -12.49
C ALA A 183 2.23 -23.56 -13.71
N GLY A 184 0.98 -23.75 -14.14
CA GLY A 184 0.41 -23.01 -15.27
C GLY A 184 0.26 -21.52 -15.02
N LEU A 185 0.23 -21.07 -13.76
CA LEU A 185 0.18 -19.65 -13.41
C LEU A 185 1.43 -18.88 -13.85
N CYS A 186 2.52 -19.57 -14.23
CA CYS A 186 3.66 -18.90 -14.88
C CYS A 186 3.26 -18.20 -16.20
N ALA A 187 2.12 -18.56 -16.81
CA ALA A 187 1.56 -17.86 -17.96
C ALA A 187 1.26 -16.37 -17.67
N ILE A 188 0.97 -16.00 -16.42
CA ILE A 188 0.76 -14.59 -16.03
C ILE A 188 2.00 -13.74 -16.37
N TYR A 189 3.19 -14.30 -16.21
CA TYR A 189 4.42 -13.62 -16.62
C TYR A 189 4.79 -13.94 -18.07
N GLY A 190 4.82 -15.23 -18.44
CA GLY A 190 5.32 -15.68 -19.74
C GLY A 190 4.51 -15.16 -20.93
N TRP A 191 3.19 -15.02 -20.78
CA TRP A 191 2.30 -14.54 -21.84
C TRP A 191 1.92 -13.07 -21.70
N SER A 192 2.49 -12.35 -20.73
CA SER A 192 2.22 -10.92 -20.55
C SER A 192 2.66 -10.13 -21.79
N PRO A 193 1.72 -9.47 -22.50
CA PRO A 193 2.07 -8.59 -23.62
C PRO A 193 2.90 -7.40 -23.16
N LEU A 194 2.67 -6.92 -21.92
CA LEU A 194 3.45 -5.85 -21.31
C LEU A 194 4.92 -6.24 -21.16
N ALA A 195 5.22 -7.40 -20.55
CA ALA A 195 6.61 -7.83 -20.38
C ALA A 195 7.31 -8.08 -21.72
N ALA A 196 6.62 -8.71 -22.67
CA ALA A 196 7.16 -8.92 -24.02
C ALA A 196 7.46 -7.58 -24.71
N PHE A 197 6.54 -6.61 -24.66
CA PHE A 197 6.74 -5.30 -25.26
C PHE A 197 7.89 -4.55 -24.57
N GLU A 198 7.87 -4.40 -23.25
CA GLU A 198 8.83 -3.56 -22.54
C GLU A 198 10.26 -4.13 -22.55
N PHE A 199 10.43 -5.45 -22.50
CA PHE A 199 11.77 -6.06 -22.48
C PHE A 199 12.28 -6.43 -23.87
N ALA A 200 11.43 -6.92 -24.77
CA ALA A 200 11.88 -7.33 -26.09
C ALA A 200 11.80 -6.21 -27.14
N HIS A 201 10.70 -5.48 -27.21
CA HIS A 201 10.57 -4.37 -28.17
C HIS A 201 11.28 -3.10 -27.67
N SER A 202 10.91 -2.59 -26.49
CA SER A 202 11.49 -1.35 -25.95
C SER A 202 12.92 -1.54 -25.43
N GLY A 203 13.28 -2.77 -25.05
CA GLY A 203 14.64 -3.11 -24.60
C GLY A 203 14.98 -2.60 -23.20
N HIS A 204 14.01 -2.53 -22.28
CA HIS A 204 14.27 -2.05 -20.92
C HIS A 204 15.08 -3.05 -20.06
N LEU A 205 16.05 -2.51 -19.32
CA LEU A 205 16.99 -3.28 -18.49
C LEU A 205 16.36 -3.96 -17.26
N ASP A 206 15.11 -3.60 -16.92
CA ASP A 206 14.44 -3.99 -15.68
C ASP A 206 14.38 -5.52 -15.48
N SER A 207 14.41 -6.29 -16.58
CA SER A 207 14.46 -7.76 -16.53
C SER A 207 15.67 -8.30 -15.76
N ILE A 208 16.82 -7.61 -15.79
CA ILE A 208 18.03 -7.99 -15.04
C ILE A 208 17.76 -7.91 -13.53
N ALA A 209 17.20 -6.78 -13.09
CA ALA A 209 16.92 -6.55 -11.67
C ALA A 209 15.81 -7.50 -11.18
N ILE A 210 14.75 -7.67 -11.98
CA ILE A 210 13.66 -8.60 -11.64
C ILE A 210 14.19 -10.04 -11.54
N PHE A 211 15.08 -10.47 -12.45
CA PHE A 211 15.72 -11.79 -12.38
C PHE A 211 16.46 -11.99 -11.06
N PHE A 212 17.36 -11.09 -10.70
CA PHE A 212 18.13 -11.22 -9.47
C PHE A 212 17.27 -11.08 -8.21
N MET A 213 16.21 -10.27 -8.24
CA MET A 213 15.23 -10.20 -7.14
C MET A 213 14.52 -11.55 -6.95
N MET A 214 14.00 -12.14 -8.02
CA MET A 214 13.29 -13.42 -7.97
C MET A 214 14.23 -14.56 -7.60
N LEU A 215 15.47 -14.55 -8.10
CA LEU A 215 16.50 -15.51 -7.72
C LEU A 215 16.86 -15.40 -6.22
N GLY A 216 16.95 -14.18 -5.70
CA GLY A 216 17.14 -13.93 -4.27
C GLY A 216 16.00 -14.50 -3.43
N ILE A 217 14.75 -14.34 -3.87
CA ILE A 217 13.58 -14.94 -3.22
C ILE A 217 13.67 -16.47 -3.24
N LEU A 218 14.00 -17.09 -4.38
CA LEU A 218 14.19 -18.53 -4.49
C LEU A 218 15.28 -19.05 -3.53
N TYR A 219 16.41 -18.36 -3.42
CA TYR A 219 17.45 -18.74 -2.47
C TYR A 219 16.99 -18.63 -1.02
N ILE A 220 16.27 -17.57 -0.67
CA ILE A 220 15.73 -17.37 0.68
C ILE A 220 14.73 -18.48 1.04
N GLU A 221 13.85 -18.88 0.12
CA GLU A 221 12.91 -19.99 0.34
C GLU A 221 13.63 -21.33 0.52
N ARG A 222 14.75 -21.53 -0.19
CA ARG A 222 15.63 -22.70 0.00
C ARG A 222 16.58 -22.56 1.19
N SER A 223 16.39 -21.58 2.06
CA SER A 223 17.23 -21.30 3.22
C SER A 223 18.71 -21.00 2.91
N LYS A 224 19.04 -20.67 1.65
CA LYS A 224 20.40 -20.30 1.19
C LYS A 224 20.65 -18.81 1.39
N ARG A 225 21.04 -18.43 2.61
CA ARG A 225 21.15 -17.02 3.05
C ARG A 225 22.13 -16.18 2.22
N LEU A 226 23.34 -16.70 2.01
CA LEU A 226 24.39 -15.98 1.27
C LEU A 226 23.96 -15.72 -0.18
N GLY A 227 23.49 -16.75 -0.89
CA GLY A 227 22.96 -16.60 -2.24
C GLY A 227 21.80 -15.61 -2.31
N GLY A 228 20.89 -15.64 -1.34
CA GLY A 228 19.80 -14.67 -1.25
C GLY A 228 20.28 -13.22 -1.11
N ALA A 229 21.23 -12.96 -0.22
CA ALA A 229 21.79 -11.63 -0.01
C ALA A 229 22.57 -11.12 -1.24
N VAL A 230 23.41 -11.97 -1.83
CA VAL A 230 24.17 -11.64 -3.05
C VAL A 230 23.21 -11.33 -4.20
N SER A 231 22.20 -12.16 -4.45
CA SER A 231 21.23 -11.90 -5.52
C SER A 231 20.44 -10.60 -5.30
N LEU A 232 20.01 -10.29 -4.07
CA LEU A 232 19.35 -9.00 -3.81
C LEU A 232 20.29 -7.80 -4.04
N ALA A 233 21.58 -7.93 -3.72
CA ALA A 233 22.57 -6.90 -4.01
C ALA A 233 22.82 -6.73 -5.51
N LEU A 234 22.90 -7.82 -6.28
CA LEU A 234 22.99 -7.76 -7.74
C LEU A 234 21.74 -7.12 -8.37
N SER A 235 20.56 -7.41 -7.81
CA SER A 235 19.33 -6.72 -8.20
C SER A 235 19.41 -5.21 -7.97
N PHE A 236 19.91 -4.77 -6.82
CA PHE A 236 20.15 -3.35 -6.53
C PHE A 236 21.20 -2.72 -7.46
N LEU A 237 22.29 -3.44 -7.74
CA LEU A 237 23.34 -3.02 -8.67
C LEU A 237 22.89 -3.01 -10.15
N SER A 238 21.73 -3.60 -10.45
CA SER A 238 21.05 -3.47 -11.75
C SER A 238 20.07 -2.30 -11.73
N LYS A 239 19.26 -2.19 -10.66
CA LYS A 239 18.33 -1.09 -10.44
C LYS A 239 18.03 -0.92 -8.95
N TYR A 240 18.10 0.32 -8.45
CA TYR A 240 18.06 0.64 -7.02
C TYR A 240 16.79 0.22 -6.26
N ALA A 241 15.70 -0.07 -6.98
CA ALA A 241 14.39 -0.35 -6.40
C ALA A 241 14.44 -1.42 -5.29
N THR A 242 15.32 -2.42 -5.38
CA THR A 242 15.40 -3.52 -4.40
C THR A 242 15.79 -3.08 -2.98
N ALA A 243 16.36 -1.88 -2.80
CA ALA A 243 16.67 -1.35 -1.47
C ALA A 243 15.44 -1.27 -0.55
N MET A 244 14.25 -1.03 -1.10
CA MET A 244 13.01 -0.97 -0.32
C MET A 244 12.64 -2.32 0.35
N LEU A 245 13.31 -3.41 -0.03
CA LEU A 245 13.08 -4.74 0.56
C LEU A 245 13.94 -5.00 1.81
N MET A 246 14.95 -4.18 2.08
CA MET A 246 15.86 -4.35 3.23
C MET A 246 15.17 -4.33 4.62
N PRO A 247 14.08 -3.56 4.86
CA PRO A 247 13.37 -3.57 6.14
C PRO A 247 12.98 -4.96 6.66
N PHE A 248 12.72 -5.93 5.77
CA PHE A 248 12.38 -7.30 6.20
C PHE A 248 13.50 -7.98 7.01
N PHE A 249 14.76 -7.71 6.67
CA PHE A 249 15.93 -8.30 7.32
C PHE A 249 16.37 -7.50 8.55
N LEU A 250 16.23 -6.17 8.49
CA LEU A 250 16.55 -5.25 9.59
C LEU A 250 15.72 -5.58 10.84
N VAL A 251 14.40 -5.70 10.69
CA VAL A 251 13.49 -5.95 11.82
C VAL A 251 13.65 -7.34 12.46
N ARG A 252 14.30 -8.28 11.75
CA ARG A 252 14.56 -9.64 12.21
C ARG A 252 15.94 -9.84 12.81
N LYS A 253 16.70 -8.76 13.04
CA LYS A 253 18.08 -8.80 13.54
C LYS A 253 19.01 -9.71 12.71
N ARG A 254 18.77 -9.83 11.41
CA ARG A 254 19.63 -10.59 10.47
C ARG A 254 20.64 -9.69 9.78
N LEU A 255 21.14 -8.68 10.51
CA LEU A 255 21.95 -7.59 9.97
C LEU A 255 23.23 -8.11 9.31
N ALA A 256 24.06 -8.87 10.03
CA ALA A 256 25.31 -9.39 9.47
C ALA A 256 25.09 -10.36 8.29
N ALA A 257 24.08 -11.23 8.38
CA ALA A 257 23.87 -12.31 7.40
C ALA A 257 23.30 -11.84 6.05
N TYR A 258 22.49 -10.78 6.04
CA TYR A 258 21.87 -10.28 4.81
C TYR A 258 22.31 -8.86 4.48
N VAL A 259 22.25 -7.95 5.43
CA VAL A 259 22.57 -6.54 5.19
C VAL A 259 24.07 -6.32 5.04
N GLY A 260 24.90 -7.01 5.85
CA GLY A 260 26.36 -6.95 5.73
C GLY A 260 26.86 -7.45 4.37
N VAL A 261 26.42 -8.63 3.95
CA VAL A 261 26.74 -9.18 2.62
C VAL A 261 26.22 -8.27 1.51
N PHE A 262 24.99 -7.76 1.65
CA PHE A 262 24.42 -6.84 0.66
C PHE A 262 25.28 -5.59 0.49
N ILE A 263 25.65 -4.93 1.59
CA ILE A 263 26.51 -3.75 1.57
C ILE A 263 27.87 -4.08 0.96
N LEU A 264 28.49 -5.21 1.36
CA LEU A 264 29.78 -5.63 0.82
C LEU A 264 29.74 -5.80 -0.70
N VAL A 265 28.75 -6.52 -1.23
CA VAL A 265 28.61 -6.73 -2.68
C VAL A 265 28.36 -5.40 -3.40
N VAL A 266 27.55 -4.50 -2.82
CA VAL A 266 27.33 -3.17 -3.39
C VAL A 266 28.62 -2.38 -3.44
N VAL A 267 29.38 -2.31 -2.33
CA VAL A 267 30.67 -1.61 -2.28
C VAL A 267 31.66 -2.17 -3.29
N LEU A 268 31.78 -3.50 -3.40
CA LEU A 268 32.64 -4.14 -4.40
C LEU A 268 32.19 -3.84 -5.83
N GLY A 269 30.88 -3.79 -6.10
CA GLY A 269 30.35 -3.44 -7.41
C GLY A 269 30.67 -2.01 -7.84
N TYR A 270 30.75 -1.07 -6.89
CA TYR A 270 31.12 0.32 -7.15
C TYR A 270 32.63 0.59 -7.16
N LEU A 271 33.46 -0.36 -6.73
CA LEU A 271 34.91 -0.19 -6.64
C LEU A 271 35.55 0.25 -7.98
N PRO A 272 35.15 -0.28 -9.16
CA PRO A 272 35.69 0.19 -10.45
C PRO A 272 35.29 1.63 -10.81
N CYS A 273 34.24 2.17 -10.18
CA CYS A 273 33.68 3.49 -10.48
C CYS A 273 34.20 4.60 -9.55
N VAL A 274 35.09 4.29 -8.60
CA VAL A 274 35.55 5.23 -7.55
C VAL A 274 36.24 6.47 -8.13
N GLY A 275 36.86 6.36 -9.31
CA GLY A 275 37.46 7.52 -10.00
C GLY A 275 36.47 8.62 -10.37
N ALA A 276 35.16 8.37 -10.33
CA ALA A 276 34.09 9.35 -10.58
C ALA A 276 33.38 9.81 -9.29
N SER A 277 33.99 9.63 -8.11
CA SER A 277 33.32 9.77 -6.80
C SER A 277 32.56 11.09 -6.58
N ALA A 278 33.02 12.21 -7.17
CA ALA A 278 32.36 13.51 -7.06
C ALA A 278 31.02 13.60 -7.82
N LYS A 279 30.86 12.82 -8.90
CA LYS A 279 29.70 12.83 -9.80
C LYS A 279 28.82 11.59 -9.71
N LEU A 280 29.27 10.54 -9.01
CA LEU A 280 28.67 9.20 -9.00
C LEU A 280 27.14 9.16 -8.80
N PHE A 281 26.57 10.12 -8.07
CA PHE A 281 25.13 10.19 -7.77
C PHE A 281 24.46 11.52 -8.18
N SER A 282 25.14 12.40 -8.92
CA SER A 282 24.59 13.71 -9.31
C SER A 282 23.35 13.55 -10.20
N SER A 283 23.47 12.82 -11.31
CA SER A 283 22.36 12.55 -12.24
C SER A 283 21.23 11.78 -11.55
N LEU A 284 21.56 10.83 -10.67
CA LEU A 284 20.56 10.10 -9.90
C LEU A 284 19.77 11.03 -8.97
N HIS A 285 20.44 11.99 -8.34
CA HIS A 285 19.79 12.99 -7.49
C HIS A 285 18.87 13.92 -8.29
N ILE A 286 19.31 14.37 -9.47
CA ILE A 286 18.50 15.18 -10.40
C ILE A 286 17.24 14.40 -10.79
N TYR A 287 17.41 13.14 -11.23
CA TYR A 287 16.28 12.29 -11.62
C TYR A 287 15.31 12.07 -10.44
N ALA A 288 15.82 11.76 -9.24
CA ALA A 288 14.98 11.52 -8.07
C ALA A 288 14.22 12.78 -7.59
N SER A 289 14.79 13.97 -7.79
CA SER A 289 14.24 15.24 -7.29
C SER A 289 13.33 15.97 -8.27
N GLN A 290 13.50 15.72 -9.58
CA GLN A 290 12.80 16.48 -10.62
C GLN A 290 11.88 15.64 -11.50
N TRP A 291 12.15 14.33 -11.67
CA TRP A 291 11.39 13.53 -12.63
C TRP A 291 9.98 13.21 -12.14
N GLU A 292 8.99 13.34 -13.03
CA GLU A 292 7.56 13.15 -12.76
C GLU A 292 6.90 12.57 -14.01
N PHE A 293 6.10 11.53 -13.84
CA PHE A 293 5.32 10.97 -14.94
C PHE A 293 4.20 10.09 -14.43
N ASN A 294 2.97 10.30 -14.93
CA ASN A 294 1.84 9.38 -14.73
C ASN A 294 1.57 8.97 -13.27
N SER A 295 1.66 9.89 -12.30
CA SER A 295 1.50 9.60 -10.88
C SER A 295 0.23 10.22 -10.29
N VAL A 296 -0.61 9.40 -9.65
CA VAL A 296 -1.89 9.87 -9.08
C VAL A 296 -1.72 10.51 -7.70
N PRO A 297 -1.17 9.85 -6.66
CA PRO A 297 -1.08 10.48 -5.34
C PRO A 297 -0.18 11.71 -5.34
N TYR A 298 0.93 11.64 -6.07
CA TYR A 298 1.83 12.78 -6.25
C TYR A 298 1.14 13.89 -7.06
N GLY A 299 0.59 13.58 -8.25
CA GLY A 299 -0.06 14.57 -9.12
C GLY A 299 -1.25 15.27 -8.45
N MET A 300 -2.05 14.55 -7.66
CA MET A 300 -3.15 15.15 -6.89
C MET A 300 -2.66 16.12 -5.81
N LEU A 301 -1.65 15.73 -5.03
CA LEU A 301 -1.11 16.60 -3.97
C LEU A 301 -0.42 17.82 -4.55
N HIS A 302 0.27 17.66 -5.68
CA HIS A 302 0.91 18.77 -6.39
C HIS A 302 -0.14 19.73 -6.95
N ALA A 303 -1.22 19.22 -7.56
CA ALA A 303 -2.33 20.04 -8.07
C ALA A 303 -3.08 20.82 -6.97
N LEU A 304 -3.02 20.36 -5.70
CA LEU A 304 -3.57 21.06 -4.54
C LEU A 304 -2.63 22.15 -3.98
N GLY A 305 -1.53 22.46 -4.67
CA GLY A 305 -0.56 23.48 -4.27
C GLY A 305 0.47 23.01 -3.23
N GLY A 306 0.64 21.70 -3.06
CA GLY A 306 1.67 21.17 -2.19
C GLY A 306 3.07 21.33 -2.78
N ASP A 307 4.06 21.62 -1.94
CA ASP A 307 5.46 21.72 -2.36
C ASP A 307 5.99 20.37 -2.89
N PRO A 308 6.52 20.32 -4.14
CA PRO A 308 7.01 19.09 -4.77
C PRO A 308 7.98 18.27 -3.91
N GLN A 309 8.93 18.94 -3.26
CA GLN A 309 9.97 18.26 -2.47
C GLN A 309 9.39 17.67 -1.18
N TRP A 310 8.48 18.40 -0.52
CA TRP A 310 7.75 17.89 0.64
C TRP A 310 6.84 16.72 0.28
N ILE A 311 6.13 16.76 -0.84
CA ILE A 311 5.29 15.65 -1.30
C ILE A 311 6.15 14.39 -1.52
N ARG A 312 7.26 14.50 -2.28
CA ARG A 312 8.18 13.37 -2.52
C ARG A 312 8.69 12.76 -1.22
N ARG A 313 9.16 13.60 -0.29
CA ARG A 313 9.64 13.16 1.04
C ARG A 313 8.55 12.48 1.84
N ALA A 314 7.32 13.00 1.82
CA ALA A 314 6.18 12.41 2.52
C ALA A 314 5.81 11.03 1.95
N LEU A 315 5.77 10.89 0.62
CA LEU A 315 5.46 9.62 -0.05
C LEU A 315 6.55 8.56 0.18
N ILE A 316 7.83 8.95 0.14
CA ILE A 316 8.96 8.08 0.49
C ILE A 316 8.87 7.67 1.97
N GLY A 317 8.61 8.62 2.88
CA GLY A 317 8.42 8.34 4.30
C GLY A 317 7.29 7.34 4.54
N LEU A 318 6.16 7.51 3.83
CA LEU A 318 5.04 6.58 3.88
C LEU A 318 5.42 5.18 3.38
N LEU A 319 6.17 5.08 2.28
CA LEU A 319 6.67 3.80 1.77
C LEU A 319 7.61 3.12 2.77
N ILE A 320 8.52 3.86 3.40
CA ILE A 320 9.43 3.34 4.43
C ILE A 320 8.63 2.81 5.62
N VAL A 321 7.71 3.61 6.16
CA VAL A 321 6.84 3.21 7.28
C VAL A 321 6.05 1.95 6.90
N PHE A 322 5.47 1.91 5.71
CA PHE A 322 4.76 0.75 5.21
C PHE A 322 5.67 -0.48 5.12
N ALA A 323 6.88 -0.36 4.57
CA ALA A 323 7.84 -1.45 4.45
C ALA A 323 8.26 -1.97 5.83
N PHE A 324 8.61 -1.12 6.80
CA PHE A 324 8.91 -1.59 8.17
C PHE A 324 7.71 -2.29 8.81
N SER A 325 6.51 -1.71 8.66
CA SER A 325 5.25 -2.24 9.16
C SER A 325 4.96 -3.64 8.58
N GLN A 326 5.14 -3.83 7.28
CA GLN A 326 5.02 -5.16 6.64
C GLN A 326 6.17 -6.09 7.04
N GLY A 327 7.38 -5.58 7.24
CA GLY A 327 8.54 -6.33 7.71
C GLY A 327 8.24 -7.05 9.04
N PHE A 328 7.57 -6.38 9.98
CA PHE A 328 7.15 -6.98 11.26
C PHE A 328 5.98 -7.98 11.12
N ARG A 329 5.09 -7.80 10.13
CA ARG A 329 3.89 -8.63 9.97
C ARG A 329 4.11 -9.90 9.16
N GLN A 330 4.73 -9.76 8.00
CA GLN A 330 4.76 -10.82 7.00
C GLN A 330 5.83 -11.82 7.37
N LYS A 331 5.48 -13.11 7.52
CA LYS A 331 6.46 -14.18 7.79
C LYS A 331 7.26 -14.54 6.54
N GLU A 332 6.62 -14.49 5.38
CA GLU A 332 7.20 -14.86 4.10
C GLU A 332 7.81 -13.66 3.38
N PHE A 333 9.04 -13.80 2.90
CA PHE A 333 9.73 -12.74 2.15
C PHE A 333 9.05 -12.45 0.80
N LEU A 334 8.57 -13.49 0.09
CA LEU A 334 7.85 -13.33 -1.18
C LEU A 334 6.61 -12.44 -1.02
N ARG A 335 5.80 -12.67 0.03
CA ARG A 335 4.60 -11.86 0.31
C ARG A 335 4.95 -10.44 0.72
N PHE A 336 6.00 -10.28 1.52
CA PHE A 336 6.53 -8.96 1.88
C PHE A 336 6.95 -8.18 0.63
N ALA A 337 7.74 -8.78 -0.25
CA ALA A 337 8.23 -8.15 -1.47
C ALA A 337 7.07 -7.73 -2.39
N TYR A 338 6.09 -8.61 -2.61
CA TYR A 338 4.87 -8.29 -3.36
C TYR A 338 4.18 -7.02 -2.84
N LEU A 339 3.96 -6.93 -1.52
CA LEU A 339 3.27 -5.79 -0.91
C LEU A 339 4.08 -4.50 -1.04
N VAL A 340 5.39 -4.54 -0.82
CA VAL A 340 6.25 -3.36 -0.88
C VAL A 340 6.42 -2.86 -2.31
N VAL A 341 6.66 -3.76 -3.28
CA VAL A 341 6.73 -3.41 -4.72
C VAL A 341 5.39 -2.84 -5.21
N GLY A 342 4.27 -3.45 -4.82
CA GLY A 342 2.95 -2.90 -5.16
C GLY A 342 2.72 -1.52 -4.56
N CYS A 343 3.12 -1.31 -3.29
CA CYS A 343 2.99 -0.02 -2.63
C CYS A 343 3.90 1.05 -3.25
N SER A 344 5.12 0.70 -3.65
CA SER A 344 6.04 1.66 -4.30
C SER A 344 5.49 2.14 -5.63
N LEU A 345 4.84 1.27 -6.42
CA LEU A 345 4.19 1.66 -7.68
C LEU A 345 3.03 2.63 -7.49
N LEU A 346 2.33 2.56 -6.35
CA LEU A 346 1.24 3.50 -6.04
C LEU A 346 1.75 4.84 -5.53
N LEU A 347 2.88 4.86 -4.81
CA LEU A 347 3.39 6.06 -4.13
C LEU A 347 4.48 6.81 -4.91
N THR A 348 5.05 6.21 -5.96
CA THR A 348 6.12 6.84 -6.74
C THR A 348 5.60 8.06 -7.54
N PRO A 349 6.39 9.15 -7.66
CA PRO A 349 6.06 10.28 -8.51
C PRO A 349 6.16 9.97 -10.02
N THR A 350 6.70 8.81 -10.37
CA THR A 350 6.96 8.40 -11.74
C THR A 350 6.51 6.95 -11.96
N VAL A 351 5.54 6.72 -12.85
CA VAL A 351 5.04 5.39 -13.24
C VAL A 351 5.09 5.22 -14.75
N TYR A 352 6.17 4.61 -15.24
CA TYR A 352 6.24 4.14 -16.62
C TYR A 352 5.75 2.69 -16.75
N PRO A 353 5.30 2.25 -17.95
CA PRO A 353 4.83 0.88 -18.17
C PRO A 353 5.83 -0.21 -17.74
N TRP A 354 7.13 -0.03 -18.01
CA TRP A 354 8.16 -0.98 -17.59
C TRP A 354 8.31 -1.08 -16.06
N TYR A 355 7.92 -0.06 -15.28
CA TYR A 355 7.89 -0.17 -13.81
C TYR A 355 6.82 -1.15 -13.35
N VAL A 356 5.68 -1.21 -14.04
CA VAL A 356 4.59 -2.15 -13.72
C VAL A 356 5.01 -3.60 -13.94
N CYS A 357 6.01 -3.86 -14.79
CA CYS A 357 6.55 -5.22 -14.96
C CYS A 357 7.12 -5.82 -13.65
N TRP A 358 7.51 -4.98 -12.68
CA TRP A 358 7.99 -5.45 -11.38
C TRP A 358 6.94 -6.19 -10.55
N ILE A 359 5.65 -5.94 -10.78
CA ILE A 359 4.57 -6.64 -10.04
C ILE A 359 4.23 -7.99 -10.67
N LEU A 360 4.48 -8.19 -11.97
CA LEU A 360 4.05 -9.37 -12.74
C LEU A 360 4.53 -10.72 -12.14
N PRO A 361 5.81 -10.89 -11.73
CA PRO A 361 6.25 -12.15 -11.13
C PRO A 361 5.44 -12.53 -9.90
N PHE A 362 5.04 -11.55 -9.08
CA PHE A 362 4.28 -11.79 -7.86
C PHE A 362 2.83 -12.18 -8.15
N LEU A 363 2.25 -11.71 -9.25
CA LEU A 363 0.88 -12.08 -9.65
C LEU A 363 0.75 -13.58 -10.00
N CYS A 364 1.87 -14.27 -10.28
CA CYS A 364 1.88 -15.73 -10.42
C CYS A 364 1.56 -16.45 -9.09
N PHE A 365 1.83 -15.81 -7.94
CA PHE A 365 1.66 -16.38 -6.59
C PHE A 365 0.49 -15.75 -5.84
N TYR A 366 0.26 -14.46 -6.06
CA TYR A 366 -0.85 -13.70 -5.49
C TYR A 366 -1.68 -13.05 -6.60
N PRO A 367 -2.41 -13.85 -7.41
CA PRO A 367 -3.20 -13.30 -8.49
C PRO A 367 -4.19 -12.24 -7.98
N ASN A 368 -4.11 -11.04 -8.55
CA ASN A 368 -4.93 -9.90 -8.14
C ASN A 368 -5.51 -9.24 -9.39
N ARG A 369 -6.85 -9.15 -9.45
CA ARG A 369 -7.56 -8.61 -10.63
C ARG A 369 -7.23 -7.15 -10.92
N ALA A 370 -7.01 -6.35 -9.88
CA ALA A 370 -6.70 -4.94 -10.03
C ALA A 370 -5.32 -4.75 -10.67
N TRP A 371 -4.31 -5.45 -10.16
CA TRP A 371 -2.97 -5.44 -10.75
C TRP A 371 -2.92 -6.06 -12.15
N LEU A 372 -3.60 -7.18 -12.38
CA LEU A 372 -3.67 -7.81 -13.70
C LEU A 372 -4.27 -6.84 -14.73
N LEU A 373 -5.40 -6.19 -14.41
CA LEU A 373 -6.00 -5.19 -15.29
C LEU A 373 -5.07 -3.99 -15.52
N PHE A 374 -4.41 -3.50 -14.48
CA PHE A 374 -3.49 -2.37 -14.58
C PHE A 374 -2.31 -2.65 -15.52
N THR A 375 -1.84 -3.91 -15.60
CA THR A 375 -0.77 -4.28 -16.57
C THR A 375 -1.19 -4.11 -18.03
N GLY A 376 -2.50 -4.15 -18.32
CA GLY A 376 -3.04 -3.85 -19.65
C GLY A 376 -3.30 -2.36 -19.86
N LEU A 377 -3.79 -1.68 -18.82
CA LEU A 377 -4.19 -0.27 -18.93
C LEU A 377 -3.01 0.70 -18.92
N VAL A 378 -1.94 0.42 -18.17
CA VAL A 378 -0.78 1.34 -18.04
C VAL A 378 -0.12 1.69 -19.38
N ILE A 379 -0.35 0.88 -20.42
CA ILE A 379 0.12 1.18 -21.79
C ILE A 379 -0.45 2.51 -22.31
N GLY A 380 -1.62 2.93 -21.80
CA GLY A 380 -2.24 4.22 -22.10
C GLY A 380 -1.33 5.41 -21.80
N SER A 381 -0.31 5.24 -20.94
CA SER A 381 0.64 6.31 -20.63
C SER A 381 1.50 6.72 -21.84
N TYR A 382 1.63 5.86 -22.85
CA TYR A 382 2.24 6.24 -24.13
C TYR A 382 1.40 7.23 -24.94
N TRP A 383 0.15 7.52 -24.54
CA TRP A 383 -0.63 8.66 -25.05
C TRP A 383 0.11 10.00 -24.86
N ALA A 384 1.09 10.06 -23.96
CA ALA A 384 1.98 11.21 -23.83
C ALA A 384 2.66 11.61 -25.15
N TRP A 385 2.94 10.65 -26.05
CA TRP A 385 3.50 10.96 -27.39
C TRP A 385 2.49 11.65 -28.30
N ALA A 386 1.23 11.20 -28.30
CA ALA A 386 0.16 11.87 -29.06
C ALA A 386 -0.10 13.28 -28.52
N ARG A 387 -0.15 13.44 -27.19
CA ARG A 387 -0.31 14.75 -26.57
C ARG A 387 0.86 15.69 -26.88
N LEU A 388 2.08 15.19 -26.86
CA LEU A 388 3.26 15.98 -27.24
C LEU A 388 3.16 16.45 -28.69
N ALA A 389 2.71 15.59 -29.61
CA ALA A 389 2.54 15.94 -31.02
C ALA A 389 1.40 16.95 -31.26
N GLU A 390 0.29 16.83 -30.54
CA GLU A 390 -0.90 17.69 -30.73
C GLU A 390 -0.80 19.03 -30.00
N SER A 391 -0.26 19.05 -28.78
CA SER A 391 -0.30 20.22 -27.88
C SER A 391 1.08 20.77 -27.51
N GLY A 392 2.16 20.06 -27.83
CA GLY A 392 3.52 20.39 -27.37
C GLY A 392 3.77 20.05 -25.89
N GLU A 393 2.78 19.53 -25.17
CA GLU A 393 2.89 19.20 -23.76
C GLU A 393 3.21 17.71 -23.53
N TRP A 394 4.29 17.44 -22.78
CA TRP A 394 4.59 16.08 -22.33
C TRP A 394 3.73 15.67 -21.13
N GLY A 395 2.97 14.58 -21.27
CA GLY A 395 2.27 13.94 -20.15
C GLY A 395 1.01 13.18 -20.56
N VAL A 396 0.53 12.30 -19.69
CA VAL A 396 -0.58 11.38 -19.99
C VAL A 396 -1.94 12.09 -20.09
N GLY A 397 -2.16 13.13 -19.28
CA GLY A 397 -3.44 13.85 -19.21
C GLY A 397 -4.46 13.17 -18.28
N ILE A 398 -5.34 13.98 -17.69
CA ILE A 398 -6.30 13.51 -16.66
C ILE A 398 -7.23 12.40 -17.18
N PRO A 399 -7.81 12.48 -18.40
CA PRO A 399 -8.73 11.44 -18.88
C PRO A 399 -8.06 10.06 -19.00
N MET A 400 -6.83 10.03 -19.53
CA MET A 400 -6.09 8.78 -19.69
C MET A 400 -5.59 8.24 -18.34
N MET A 401 -5.11 9.11 -17.44
CA MET A 401 -4.81 8.70 -16.06
C MET A 401 -6.04 8.14 -15.34
N ALA A 402 -7.23 8.70 -15.55
CA ALA A 402 -8.46 8.17 -14.98
C ALA A 402 -8.80 6.78 -15.55
N LEU A 403 -8.62 6.57 -16.86
CA LEU A 403 -8.79 5.27 -17.50
C LEU A 403 -7.86 4.22 -16.90
N GLU A 404 -6.60 4.58 -16.62
CA GLU A 404 -5.59 3.69 -16.04
C GLU A 404 -5.88 3.34 -14.58
N TYR A 405 -6.11 4.36 -13.75
CA TYR A 405 -6.08 4.22 -12.30
C TYR A 405 -7.47 4.04 -11.66
N ALA A 406 -8.55 4.55 -12.24
CA ALA A 406 -9.88 4.39 -11.65
C ALA A 406 -10.30 2.91 -11.54
N PRO A 407 -10.06 2.04 -12.54
CA PRO A 407 -10.33 0.60 -12.40
C PRO A 407 -9.46 -0.07 -11.33
N LEU A 408 -8.18 0.32 -11.23
CA LEU A 408 -7.23 -0.20 -10.22
C LEU A 408 -7.74 0.11 -8.81
N TYR A 409 -7.99 1.39 -8.50
CA TYR A 409 -8.47 1.80 -7.18
C TYR A 409 -9.89 1.29 -6.89
N GLY A 410 -10.78 1.32 -7.88
CA GLY A 410 -12.14 0.80 -7.76
C GLY A 410 -12.16 -0.69 -7.37
N LEU A 411 -11.30 -1.51 -8.00
CA LEU A 411 -11.20 -2.93 -7.66
C LEU A 411 -10.58 -3.18 -6.27
N PHE A 412 -9.61 -2.37 -5.84
CA PHE A 412 -9.10 -2.45 -4.46
C PHE A 412 -10.17 -2.09 -3.42
N LEU A 413 -10.97 -1.06 -3.68
CA LEU A 413 -12.08 -0.67 -2.81
C LEU A 413 -13.14 -1.76 -2.74
N LEU A 414 -13.62 -2.26 -3.88
CA LEU A 414 -14.62 -3.35 -3.94
C LEU A 414 -14.13 -4.64 -3.26
N GLY A 415 -12.85 -4.97 -3.39
CA GLY A 415 -12.23 -6.09 -2.68
C GLY A 415 -12.26 -5.92 -1.16
N SER A 416 -12.04 -4.70 -0.67
CA SER A 416 -12.07 -4.37 0.76
C SER A 416 -13.49 -4.47 1.34
N PHE A 417 -14.52 -4.05 0.58
CA PHE A 417 -15.93 -4.18 0.99
C PHE A 417 -16.40 -5.63 1.05
N ARG A 418 -16.02 -6.48 0.07
CA ARG A 418 -16.41 -7.90 0.03
C ARG A 418 -15.70 -8.76 1.07
N ALA A 419 -14.49 -8.39 1.47
CA ALA A 419 -13.81 -9.03 2.59
C ALA A 419 -14.50 -8.70 3.94
N GLY A 420 -15.06 -7.49 4.06
CA GLY A 420 -15.85 -7.07 5.23
C GLY A 420 -17.15 -7.85 5.41
N SER A 421 -17.80 -8.30 4.33
CA SER A 421 -19.10 -8.98 4.40
C SER A 421 -19.04 -10.50 4.57
N ARG A 422 -17.87 -11.14 4.34
CA ARG A 422 -17.71 -12.61 4.42
C ARG A 422 -16.97 -13.12 5.66
N GLU A 423 -16.33 -12.27 6.45
CA GLU A 423 -15.51 -12.70 7.61
C GLU A 423 -16.21 -12.57 8.98
N HIS A 424 -17.51 -12.30 9.05
CA HIS A 424 -18.27 -12.33 10.33
C HIS A 424 -18.58 -13.76 10.84
N LYS A 425 -17.80 -14.75 10.39
CA LYS A 425 -17.72 -16.08 11.00
C LYS A 425 -16.26 -16.49 11.07
N SER A 426 -15.55 -16.01 12.08
CA SER A 426 -14.29 -16.62 12.51
C SER A 426 -14.57 -17.58 13.67
N PRO A 427 -13.88 -18.73 13.73
CA PRO A 427 -14.17 -19.79 14.69
C PRO A 427 -13.82 -19.35 16.11
N ARG A 428 -14.72 -19.64 17.06
CA ARG A 428 -14.47 -19.60 18.49
C ARG A 428 -13.33 -20.58 18.81
N THR A 429 -12.17 -20.08 19.22
CA THR A 429 -11.27 -20.85 20.10
C THR A 429 -11.76 -20.58 21.52
N ALA A 430 -12.57 -21.51 22.03
CA ALA A 430 -12.87 -21.59 23.45
C ALA A 430 -11.57 -21.96 24.18
N THR A 431 -10.97 -20.99 24.86
CA THR A 431 -10.20 -21.28 26.07
C THR A 431 -11.19 -21.18 27.21
N GLU A 432 -11.29 -22.27 27.98
CA GLU A 432 -12.18 -22.42 29.13
C GLU A 432 -12.17 -21.20 30.06
N PRO A 433 -13.34 -20.81 30.61
CA PRO A 433 -13.37 -19.78 31.64
C PRO A 433 -12.79 -20.34 32.95
N PRO A 434 -12.08 -19.53 33.76
CA PRO A 434 -11.84 -19.88 35.14
C PRO A 434 -13.18 -19.95 35.86
N ASN A 435 -13.38 -21.05 36.57
CA ASN A 435 -14.51 -21.29 37.44
C ASN A 435 -14.41 -20.35 38.66
N GLU A 436 -15.08 -19.20 38.60
CA GLU A 436 -15.37 -18.38 39.78
C GLU A 436 -16.88 -18.26 39.94
N GLY A 437 -17.31 -18.47 41.19
CA GLY A 437 -18.68 -18.79 41.54
C GLY A 437 -19.69 -17.74 41.10
N VAL A 438 -20.89 -18.24 40.80
CA VAL A 438 -22.12 -17.46 40.63
C VAL A 438 -22.39 -16.70 41.93
N GLY A 439 -21.80 -15.51 42.03
CA GLY A 439 -22.07 -14.51 43.05
C GLY A 439 -23.23 -13.61 42.61
N LYS A 440 -24.19 -13.43 43.51
CA LYS A 440 -25.39 -12.58 43.44
C LYS A 440 -25.28 -11.35 42.52
N LYS A 441 -26.32 -11.11 41.70
CA LYS A 441 -26.59 -9.84 40.98
C LYS A 441 -26.59 -8.65 41.96
N GLY A 442 -25.44 -8.01 42.16
CA GLY A 442 -25.35 -6.65 42.67
C GLY A 442 -25.58 -5.68 41.52
N SER A 443 -26.34 -4.60 41.75
CA SER A 443 -26.48 -3.52 40.76
C SER A 443 -25.12 -2.85 40.56
N MET A 444 -24.54 -2.94 39.36
CA MET A 444 -23.29 -2.24 39.04
C MET A 444 -23.51 -0.72 39.05
N LYS A 445 -22.62 0.03 39.72
CA LYS A 445 -22.67 1.49 39.77
C LYS A 445 -22.08 2.07 38.49
N THR A 446 -22.94 2.63 37.63
CA THR A 446 -22.55 3.23 36.34
C THR A 446 -22.57 4.75 36.43
N THR A 447 -21.50 5.41 36.00
CA THR A 447 -21.46 6.87 35.84
C THR A 447 -21.29 7.25 34.37
N ILE A 448 -22.12 8.16 33.88
CA ILE A 448 -22.06 8.69 32.51
C ILE A 448 -21.31 10.03 32.52
N ILE A 449 -20.34 10.18 31.63
CA ILE A 449 -19.61 11.43 31.39
C ILE A 449 -20.04 11.97 30.02
N ILE A 450 -20.57 13.19 30.00
CA ILE A 450 -21.01 13.91 28.81
C ILE A 450 -20.16 15.18 28.64
N PRO A 451 -19.16 15.17 27.74
CA PRO A 451 -18.46 16.39 27.34
C PRO A 451 -19.41 17.33 26.60
N ALA A 452 -19.49 18.59 27.02
CA ALA A 452 -20.38 19.58 26.40
C ALA A 452 -19.66 20.90 26.11
N PHE A 453 -19.92 21.48 24.92
CA PHE A 453 -19.42 22.80 24.53
C PHE A 453 -20.40 23.48 23.58
N ASN A 454 -21.14 24.46 24.09
CA ASN A 454 -22.22 25.16 23.39
C ASN A 454 -23.32 24.22 22.86
N GLU A 455 -23.92 23.44 23.76
CA GLU A 455 -24.95 22.43 23.52
C GLU A 455 -26.26 22.77 24.28
N GLU A 456 -26.58 24.05 24.48
CA GLU A 456 -27.75 24.49 25.29
C GLU A 456 -29.10 23.97 24.78
N SER A 457 -29.22 23.73 23.46
CA SER A 457 -30.45 23.29 22.81
C SER A 457 -30.61 21.77 22.73
N SER A 458 -29.53 21.03 23.00
CA SER A 458 -29.44 19.57 22.86
C SER A 458 -29.31 18.87 24.21
N ILE A 459 -28.54 19.42 25.16
CA ILE A 459 -28.15 18.72 26.38
C ILE A 459 -29.34 18.30 27.26
N GLY A 460 -30.39 19.13 27.35
CA GLY A 460 -31.59 18.80 28.12
C GLY A 460 -32.32 17.58 27.55
N LEU A 461 -32.40 17.47 26.22
CA LEU A 461 -33.03 16.32 25.54
C LEU A 461 -32.22 15.04 25.78
N VAL A 462 -30.89 15.12 25.70
CA VAL A 462 -30.00 13.99 25.97
C VAL A 462 -30.20 13.47 27.39
N LEU A 463 -30.27 14.38 28.37
CA LEU A 463 -30.45 14.01 29.78
C LEU A 463 -31.81 13.36 30.05
N ASP A 464 -32.88 13.90 29.44
CA ASP A 464 -34.25 13.37 29.62
C ASP A 464 -34.44 11.98 29.00
N GLU A 465 -33.65 11.62 27.98
CA GLU A 465 -33.71 10.33 27.29
C GLU A 465 -32.87 9.23 27.97
N ILE A 466 -32.05 9.55 28.97
CA ILE A 466 -31.27 8.54 29.71
C ILE A 466 -32.25 7.62 30.48
N PRO A 467 -32.21 6.29 30.27
CA PRO A 467 -33.11 5.37 30.96
C PRO A 467 -32.95 5.43 32.49
N LYS A 468 -34.07 5.63 33.19
CA LYS A 468 -34.08 5.69 34.65
C LYS A 468 -33.57 4.39 35.26
N GLY A 469 -32.63 4.48 36.20
CA GLY A 469 -32.03 3.34 36.90
C GLY A 469 -30.83 2.70 36.20
N GLU A 470 -30.45 3.16 35.00
CA GLU A 470 -29.25 2.67 34.29
C GLU A 470 -27.97 3.44 34.69
N ALA A 471 -28.10 4.68 35.16
CA ALA A 471 -27.00 5.51 35.64
C ALA A 471 -27.21 5.88 37.12
N ALA A 472 -26.17 5.70 37.92
CA ALA A 472 -26.12 6.18 39.30
C ALA A 472 -25.85 7.69 39.35
N GLU A 473 -25.06 8.19 38.40
CA GLU A 473 -24.75 9.60 38.25
C GLU A 473 -24.52 9.96 36.78
N VAL A 474 -24.87 11.19 36.41
CA VAL A 474 -24.59 11.78 35.09
C VAL A 474 -23.78 13.06 35.28
N LEU A 475 -22.54 13.04 34.80
CA LEU A 475 -21.59 14.15 34.84
C LEU A 475 -21.59 14.87 33.49
N VAL A 476 -22.11 16.09 33.45
CA VAL A 476 -21.94 16.97 32.29
C VAL A 476 -20.72 17.85 32.52
N VAL A 477 -19.71 17.71 31.65
CA VAL A 477 -18.48 18.49 31.75
C VAL A 477 -18.52 19.62 30.74
N ASP A 478 -18.84 20.81 31.22
CA ASP A 478 -18.85 22.04 30.44
C ASP A 478 -17.42 22.49 30.13
N ASN A 479 -17.06 22.43 28.84
CA ASN A 479 -15.71 22.68 28.36
C ASN A 479 -15.50 24.12 27.88
N GLY A 480 -15.98 25.07 28.68
CA GLY A 480 -15.85 26.50 28.45
C GLY A 480 -16.93 27.06 27.52
N SER A 481 -18.17 26.59 27.66
CA SER A 481 -19.30 27.09 26.86
C SER A 481 -19.54 28.59 27.07
N THR A 482 -20.06 29.24 26.04
CA THR A 482 -20.45 30.67 26.05
C THR A 482 -21.96 30.85 26.05
N ASP A 483 -22.72 29.76 26.12
CA ASP A 483 -24.18 29.71 26.12
C ASP A 483 -24.69 29.10 27.44
N ARG A 484 -25.99 28.79 27.53
CA ARG A 484 -26.60 28.31 28.77
C ARG A 484 -26.46 26.79 29.01
N THR A 485 -25.51 26.12 28.36
CA THR A 485 -25.31 24.65 28.46
C THR A 485 -25.25 24.16 29.92
N ALA A 486 -24.43 24.79 30.76
CA ALA A 486 -24.25 24.41 32.16
C ALA A 486 -25.52 24.59 33.00
N GLU A 487 -26.28 25.67 32.76
CA GLU A 487 -27.55 25.94 33.45
C GLU A 487 -28.62 24.92 33.09
N VAL A 488 -28.73 24.60 31.79
CA VAL A 488 -29.68 23.60 31.28
C VAL A 488 -29.35 22.23 31.85
N ALA A 489 -28.08 21.82 31.83
CA ALA A 489 -27.66 20.54 32.39
C ALA A 489 -28.00 20.39 33.89
N LYS A 490 -27.74 21.42 34.71
CA LYS A 490 -28.12 21.43 36.14
C LYS A 490 -29.63 21.30 36.33
N LYS A 491 -30.42 22.01 35.53
CA LYS A 491 -31.89 21.98 35.60
C LYS A 491 -32.47 20.60 35.31
N HIS A 492 -31.81 19.82 34.45
CA HIS A 492 -32.18 18.46 34.11
C HIS A 492 -31.54 17.39 35.03
N GLY A 493 -30.97 17.82 36.18
CA GLY A 493 -30.53 16.91 37.24
C GLY A 493 -29.12 16.32 37.06
N ALA A 494 -28.33 16.82 36.12
CA ALA A 494 -26.93 16.39 35.99
C ALA A 494 -26.00 17.14 36.96
N THR A 495 -24.96 16.45 37.44
CA THR A 495 -23.83 17.09 38.10
C THR A 495 -23.01 17.80 37.03
N VAL A 496 -22.78 19.11 37.18
CA VAL A 496 -22.02 19.90 36.20
C VAL A 496 -20.63 20.22 36.71
N LEU A 497 -19.63 19.84 35.92
CA LEU A 497 -18.22 20.16 36.13
C LEU A 497 -17.75 21.16 35.08
N HIS A 498 -16.84 22.05 35.44
CA HIS A 498 -16.23 22.99 34.50
C HIS A 498 -14.77 22.60 34.21
N GLU A 499 -14.38 22.61 32.93
CA GLU A 499 -12.99 22.44 32.47
C GLU A 499 -12.61 23.58 31.52
N GLU A 500 -11.70 24.43 31.98
CA GLU A 500 -11.23 25.62 31.24
C GLU A 500 -10.41 25.27 29.99
N ARG A 501 -9.69 24.13 30.01
CA ARG A 501 -8.86 23.70 28.87
C ARG A 501 -9.74 23.08 27.80
N ARG A 502 -9.91 23.80 26.69
CA ARG A 502 -10.68 23.32 25.54
C ARG A 502 -10.10 22.04 24.94
N GLY A 503 -10.97 21.07 24.73
CA GLY A 503 -10.71 19.81 24.07
C GLY A 503 -11.58 18.68 24.63
N TYR A 504 -12.15 17.87 23.72
CA TYR A 504 -13.01 16.74 24.09
C TYR A 504 -12.37 15.83 25.16
N GLY A 505 -11.12 15.41 24.93
CA GLY A 505 -10.40 14.59 25.89
C GLY A 505 -10.12 15.29 27.23
N ALA A 506 -9.93 16.62 27.25
CA ALA A 506 -9.76 17.37 28.50
C ALA A 506 -11.04 17.31 29.36
N ALA A 507 -12.21 17.47 28.75
CA ALA A 507 -13.49 17.32 29.42
C ALA A 507 -13.69 15.87 29.94
N CYS A 508 -13.37 14.86 29.13
CA CYS A 508 -13.42 13.47 29.58
C CYS A 508 -12.49 13.21 30.78
N LEU A 509 -11.26 13.73 30.74
CA LEU A 509 -10.28 13.60 31.83
C LEU A 509 -10.77 14.29 33.11
N LYS A 510 -11.40 15.46 33.00
CA LYS A 510 -12.01 16.15 34.14
C LYS A 510 -13.13 15.31 34.76
N GLY A 511 -14.02 14.76 33.94
CA GLY A 511 -15.08 13.85 34.40
C GLY A 511 -14.51 12.64 35.13
N LEU A 512 -13.49 11.99 34.55
CA LEU A 512 -12.81 10.84 35.16
C LEU A 512 -12.17 11.17 36.52
N SER A 513 -11.62 12.38 36.68
CA SER A 513 -11.02 12.82 37.94
C SER A 513 -12.02 13.02 39.08
N HIS A 514 -13.33 13.09 38.76
CA HIS A 514 -14.40 13.27 39.73
C HIS A 514 -15.06 11.94 40.14
N LEU A 515 -14.74 10.83 39.46
CA LEU A 515 -15.37 9.56 39.73
C LEU A 515 -14.90 8.96 41.06
N ASP A 516 -15.84 8.55 41.90
CA ASP A 516 -15.59 7.77 43.11
C ASP A 516 -14.89 6.43 42.83
N GLU A 517 -14.28 5.86 43.87
CA GLU A 517 -13.61 4.54 43.81
C GLU A 517 -14.59 3.37 43.65
N ASP A 518 -15.87 3.55 44.02
CA ASP A 518 -16.91 2.51 43.96
C ASP A 518 -17.66 2.46 42.62
N VAL A 519 -17.27 3.28 41.63
CA VAL A 519 -17.82 3.25 40.27
C VAL A 519 -17.33 1.99 39.56
N ASP A 520 -18.26 1.13 39.11
CA ASP A 520 -17.96 -0.11 38.41
C ASP A 520 -17.76 0.11 36.91
N VAL A 521 -18.56 1.00 36.31
CA VAL A 521 -18.58 1.23 34.86
C VAL A 521 -18.63 2.73 34.56
N VAL A 522 -17.76 3.17 33.65
CA VAL A 522 -17.79 4.52 33.09
C VAL A 522 -18.34 4.48 31.67
N VAL A 523 -19.25 5.40 31.37
CA VAL A 523 -19.84 5.57 30.04
C VAL A 523 -19.49 6.95 29.50
N PHE A 524 -19.15 7.04 28.22
CA PHE A 524 -18.98 8.30 27.50
C PHE A 524 -20.10 8.44 26.47
N LEU A 525 -20.67 9.64 26.39
CA LEU A 525 -21.81 9.96 25.53
C LEU A 525 -21.69 11.42 25.07
N ASP A 526 -22.02 11.74 23.82
CA ASP A 526 -21.98 13.13 23.33
C ASP A 526 -23.24 13.93 23.71
N GLY A 527 -23.07 15.22 24.02
CA GLY A 527 -24.16 16.11 24.43
C GLY A 527 -24.97 16.74 23.30
N ASP A 528 -24.70 16.40 22.03
CA ASP A 528 -25.26 17.09 20.85
C ASP A 528 -26.54 16.46 20.27
N HIS A 529 -27.12 15.51 21.02
CA HIS A 529 -28.30 14.73 20.66
C HIS A 529 -28.10 13.74 19.49
N SER A 530 -26.86 13.51 19.02
CA SER A 530 -26.62 12.54 17.94
C SER A 530 -26.77 11.07 18.38
N ASP A 531 -26.36 10.77 19.61
CA ASP A 531 -26.50 9.43 20.20
C ASP A 531 -27.92 9.23 20.75
N TYR A 532 -28.35 7.98 20.87
CA TYR A 532 -29.60 7.58 21.54
C TYR A 532 -29.28 7.03 22.93
N PRO A 533 -29.47 7.81 24.01
CA PRO A 533 -29.19 7.34 25.36
C PRO A 533 -29.97 6.08 25.74
N GLU A 534 -31.09 5.79 25.06
CA GLU A 534 -31.88 4.58 25.26
C GLU A 534 -31.13 3.30 24.85
N ASP A 535 -30.09 3.39 24.01
CA ASP A 535 -29.23 2.25 23.67
C ASP A 535 -28.22 1.90 24.79
N LEU A 536 -28.21 2.65 25.90
CA LEU A 536 -27.33 2.44 27.05
C LEU A 536 -27.43 1.03 27.63
N ALA A 537 -28.65 0.48 27.74
CA ALA A 537 -28.84 -0.87 28.27
C ALA A 537 -28.13 -1.93 27.39
N ALA A 538 -28.21 -1.79 26.07
CA ALA A 538 -27.53 -2.68 25.12
C ALA A 538 -26.01 -2.50 25.15
N LEU A 539 -25.52 -1.29 25.42
CA LEU A 539 -24.10 -1.00 25.58
C LEU A 539 -23.51 -1.61 26.85
N LEU A 540 -24.28 -1.62 27.95
CA LEU A 540 -23.86 -2.15 29.25
C LEU A 540 -23.98 -3.67 29.37
N GLU A 541 -24.85 -4.32 28.58
CA GLU A 541 -25.11 -5.75 28.70
C GLU A 541 -23.87 -6.64 28.54
N PRO A 542 -22.97 -6.44 27.56
CA PRO A 542 -21.75 -7.25 27.46
C PRO A 542 -20.81 -7.10 28.67
N ILE A 543 -20.87 -5.96 29.36
CA ILE A 543 -20.11 -5.73 30.59
C ILE A 543 -20.77 -6.45 31.77
N ARG A 544 -22.10 -6.36 31.88
CA ARG A 544 -22.95 -7.03 32.89
C ARG A 544 -22.84 -8.54 32.84
N SER A 545 -22.84 -9.10 31.63
CA SER A 545 -22.70 -10.55 31.40
C SER A 545 -21.27 -11.06 31.57
N GLY A 546 -20.29 -10.15 31.76
CA GLY A 546 -18.89 -10.50 31.87
C GLY A 546 -18.22 -10.88 30.54
N GLU A 547 -18.86 -10.64 29.40
CA GLU A 547 -18.34 -10.89 28.05
C GLU A 547 -17.23 -9.89 27.66
N ALA A 548 -17.36 -8.63 28.08
CA ALA A 548 -16.46 -7.54 27.71
C ALA A 548 -15.99 -6.70 28.91
N ASP A 549 -14.83 -6.07 28.75
CA ASP A 549 -14.31 -5.04 29.65
C ASP A 549 -14.43 -3.64 29.03
N PHE A 550 -14.51 -3.56 27.70
CA PHE A 550 -14.69 -2.33 26.94
C PHE A 550 -15.68 -2.55 25.78
N VAL A 551 -16.70 -1.71 25.67
CA VAL A 551 -17.75 -1.80 24.66
C VAL A 551 -17.83 -0.50 23.87
N ILE A 552 -17.94 -0.62 22.55
CA ILE A 552 -18.07 0.49 21.62
C ILE A 552 -19.43 0.41 20.94
N GLY A 553 -20.20 1.49 21.00
CA GLY A 553 -21.38 1.69 20.18
C GLY A 553 -20.96 1.97 18.73
N SER A 554 -21.27 1.05 17.82
CA SER A 554 -20.98 1.16 16.40
C SER A 554 -22.17 1.69 15.62
N ARG A 555 -22.02 2.92 15.12
CA ARG A 555 -22.99 3.59 14.24
C ARG A 555 -22.99 2.96 12.84
N VAL A 556 -21.88 2.31 12.46
CA VAL A 556 -21.73 1.61 11.17
C VAL A 556 -22.42 0.26 11.17
N LEU A 557 -22.41 -0.47 12.29
CA LEU A 557 -23.19 -1.70 12.46
C LEU A 557 -24.68 -1.41 12.69
N GLY A 558 -24.99 -0.24 13.26
CA GLY A 558 -26.34 0.25 13.44
C GLY A 558 -26.99 0.79 12.15
N ARG A 559 -28.12 1.48 12.33
CA ARG A 559 -28.86 2.15 11.24
C ARG A 559 -28.88 3.66 11.50
N PRO A 560 -27.85 4.42 11.08
CA PRO A 560 -27.82 5.85 11.28
C PRO A 560 -28.88 6.53 10.40
N GLU A 561 -29.51 7.60 10.90
CA GLU A 561 -30.41 8.43 10.10
C GLU A 561 -29.69 8.97 8.86
N ARG A 562 -30.43 9.11 7.75
CA ARG A 562 -29.86 9.64 6.50
C ARG A 562 -29.28 11.03 6.73
N GLY A 563 -27.99 11.19 6.47
CA GLY A 563 -27.26 12.46 6.62
C GLY A 563 -26.74 12.74 8.03
N ALA A 564 -26.92 11.83 9.00
CA ALA A 564 -26.30 11.95 10.32
C ALA A 564 -24.77 11.79 10.26
N LEU A 565 -24.27 10.87 9.42
CA LEU A 565 -22.85 10.71 9.14
C LEU A 565 -22.51 11.29 7.76
N GLN A 566 -21.58 12.25 7.75
CA GLN A 566 -21.05 12.84 6.53
C GLN A 566 -20.05 11.89 5.87
N TRP A 567 -19.88 11.99 4.55
CA TRP A 567 -18.99 11.10 3.78
C TRP A 567 -17.53 11.15 4.25
N ASN A 568 -17.05 12.33 4.66
CA ASN A 568 -15.70 12.53 5.20
C ASN A 568 -15.53 11.85 6.57
N GLN A 569 -16.58 11.79 7.39
CA GLN A 569 -16.58 11.07 8.67
C GLN A 569 -16.54 9.55 8.45
N LEU A 570 -17.34 9.04 7.49
CA LEU A 570 -17.31 7.63 7.11
C LEU A 570 -15.94 7.21 6.58
N PHE A 571 -15.33 8.05 5.72
CA PHE A 571 -13.99 7.83 5.20
C PHE A 571 -12.93 7.87 6.30
N GLY A 572 -12.93 8.91 7.15
CA GLY A 572 -11.99 9.04 8.26
C GLY A 572 -12.10 7.88 9.26
N ASN A 573 -13.33 7.44 9.56
CA ASN A 573 -13.60 6.25 10.37
C ASN A 573 -13.02 4.98 9.74
N ALA A 574 -13.32 4.73 8.47
CA ALA A 574 -12.82 3.56 7.75
C ALA A 574 -11.28 3.56 7.67
N LEU A 575 -10.66 4.72 7.46
CA LEU A 575 -9.22 4.89 7.42
C LEU A 575 -8.57 4.56 8.77
N ALA A 576 -9.08 5.13 9.86
CA ALA A 576 -8.53 4.89 11.19
C ALA A 576 -8.74 3.44 11.65
N CYS A 577 -9.93 2.86 11.46
CA CYS A 577 -10.20 1.45 11.74
C CYS A 577 -9.31 0.52 10.90
N SER A 578 -9.09 0.84 9.62
CA SER A 578 -8.15 0.10 8.76
C SER A 578 -6.72 0.21 9.24
N LEU A 579 -6.31 1.38 9.74
CA LEU A 579 -4.99 1.61 10.30
C LEU A 579 -4.80 0.83 11.61
N ILE A 580 -5.81 0.78 12.49
CA ILE A 580 -5.78 -0.04 13.71
C ILE A 580 -5.69 -1.53 13.35
N ARG A 581 -6.50 -2.00 12.39
CA ARG A 581 -6.44 -3.38 11.88
C ARG A 581 -5.05 -3.70 11.33
N LEU A 582 -4.48 -2.78 10.57
CA LEU A 582 -3.13 -2.91 10.04
C LEU A 582 -2.15 -3.00 11.22
N LEU A 583 -1.99 -1.93 12.00
CA LEU A 583 -0.97 -1.80 13.04
C LEU A 583 -1.13 -2.79 14.19
N TYR A 584 -2.31 -2.89 14.79
CA TYR A 584 -2.57 -3.62 16.03
C TYR A 584 -3.20 -5.00 15.82
N GLY A 585 -3.66 -5.31 14.60
CA GLY A 585 -4.23 -6.62 14.27
C GLY A 585 -5.68 -6.83 14.73
N THR A 586 -6.31 -5.81 15.32
CA THR A 586 -7.70 -5.85 15.80
C THR A 586 -8.61 -5.13 14.83
N ARG A 587 -9.79 -5.70 14.55
CA ARG A 587 -10.78 -5.09 13.66
C ARG A 587 -11.79 -4.30 14.49
N PHE A 588 -12.07 -3.09 14.02
CA PHE A 588 -13.19 -2.27 14.48
C PHE A 588 -14.00 -1.83 13.27
N THR A 589 -15.28 -1.59 13.50
CA THR A 589 -16.21 -1.02 12.53
C THR A 589 -16.37 0.48 12.74
N ASP A 590 -16.23 0.98 13.98
CA ASP A 590 -16.41 2.40 14.29
C ASP A 590 -15.44 2.97 15.35
N MET A 591 -15.34 4.29 15.37
CA MET A 591 -14.71 5.12 16.40
C MET A 591 -15.74 6.03 17.10
N GLY A 592 -17.01 5.60 17.15
CA GLY A 592 -18.12 6.36 17.74
C GLY A 592 -17.88 6.76 19.20
N PRO A 593 -18.48 7.86 19.68
CA PRO A 593 -18.28 8.40 21.03
C PRO A 593 -18.99 7.57 22.12
N PHE A 594 -20.12 6.94 21.80
CA PHE A 594 -20.91 6.17 22.76
C PHE A 594 -20.19 4.87 23.18
N ARG A 595 -19.64 4.85 24.39
CA ARG A 595 -18.71 3.81 24.85
C ARG A 595 -18.89 3.51 26.32
N ALA A 596 -18.67 2.27 26.72
CA ALA A 596 -18.70 1.85 28.12
C ALA A 596 -17.44 1.05 28.45
N ALA A 597 -16.88 1.24 29.64
CA ALA A 597 -15.72 0.49 30.11
C ALA A 597 -15.83 0.15 31.60
N LYS A 598 -15.43 -1.07 31.98
CA LYS A 598 -15.23 -1.41 33.40
C LYS A 598 -14.15 -0.52 33.98
N ARG A 599 -14.43 0.12 35.12
CA ARG A 599 -13.54 1.12 35.72
C ARG A 599 -12.13 0.58 35.95
N ARG A 600 -12.02 -0.57 36.60
CA ARG A 600 -10.73 -1.24 36.88
C ARG A 600 -9.89 -1.46 35.61
N GLY A 601 -10.53 -1.87 34.51
CA GLY A 601 -9.84 -2.05 33.23
C GLY A 601 -9.48 -0.72 32.57
N PHE A 602 -10.39 0.26 32.65
CA PHE A 602 -10.21 1.59 32.07
C PHE A 602 -9.04 2.36 32.68
N ASP A 603 -8.83 2.28 34.00
CA ASP A 603 -7.75 3.00 34.68
C ASP A 603 -6.35 2.55 34.21
N THR A 604 -6.20 1.30 33.77
CA THR A 604 -4.94 0.78 33.19
C THR A 604 -4.56 1.48 31.89
N LEU A 605 -5.54 2.03 31.17
CA LEU A 605 -5.31 2.72 29.89
C LEU A 605 -4.50 4.00 30.09
N ARG A 606 -4.54 4.63 31.27
CA ARG A 606 -3.85 5.90 31.56
C ARG A 606 -4.04 6.91 30.43
N MET A 607 -5.30 7.22 30.13
CA MET A 607 -5.70 8.12 29.05
C MET A 607 -5.04 9.49 29.19
N SER A 608 -4.67 10.13 28.08
CA SER A 608 -3.84 11.34 28.14
C SER A 608 -4.06 12.36 27.02
N ASP A 609 -4.71 12.00 25.92
CA ASP A 609 -4.96 12.93 24.84
C ASP A 609 -6.05 13.95 25.22
N PRO A 610 -5.76 15.26 25.29
CA PRO A 610 -6.75 16.24 25.70
C PRO A 610 -7.72 16.64 24.57
N THR A 611 -7.59 16.06 23.37
CA THR A 611 -8.24 16.56 22.15
C THR A 611 -8.94 15.43 21.37
N TYR A 612 -8.85 15.43 20.04
CA TYR A 612 -9.52 14.50 19.14
C TYR A 612 -8.88 13.10 19.10
N GLY A 613 -7.69 12.93 19.68
CA GLY A 613 -7.03 11.63 19.74
C GLY A 613 -7.69 10.66 20.73
N TRP A 614 -8.56 11.15 21.62
CA TRP A 614 -9.16 10.42 22.74
C TRP A 614 -9.71 9.04 22.36
N ASN A 615 -10.65 9.00 21.41
CA ASN A 615 -11.31 7.76 21.01
C ASN A 615 -10.34 6.73 20.43
N ALA A 616 -9.39 7.19 19.61
CA ALA A 616 -8.38 6.34 19.01
C ALA A 616 -7.37 5.85 20.04
N GLU A 617 -6.93 6.72 20.96
CA GLU A 617 -6.06 6.38 22.09
C GLU A 617 -6.68 5.28 22.94
N MET A 618 -7.97 5.41 23.27
CA MET A 618 -8.71 4.45 24.09
C MET A 618 -8.72 3.06 23.43
N GLN A 619 -9.06 2.98 22.14
CA GLN A 619 -9.08 1.71 21.40
C GLN A 619 -7.70 1.06 21.30
N VAL A 620 -6.66 1.82 20.92
CA VAL A 620 -5.32 1.23 20.78
C VAL A 620 -4.72 0.82 22.11
N LYS A 621 -4.99 1.58 23.20
CA LYS A 621 -4.53 1.21 24.54
C LYS A 621 -5.31 0.03 25.11
N ALA A 622 -6.62 -0.06 24.89
CA ALA A 622 -7.40 -1.24 25.27
C ALA A 622 -6.83 -2.52 24.64
N ILE A 623 -6.37 -2.44 23.39
CA ILE A 623 -5.67 -3.56 22.74
C ILE A 623 -4.31 -3.85 23.41
N ILE A 624 -3.54 -2.81 23.75
CA ILE A 624 -2.22 -2.96 24.38
C ILE A 624 -2.33 -3.62 25.76
N GLU A 625 -3.31 -3.21 26.55
CA GLU A 625 -3.58 -3.75 27.90
C GLU A 625 -4.37 -5.07 27.86
N GLY A 626 -4.77 -5.53 26.68
CA GLY A 626 -5.40 -6.84 26.49
C GLY A 626 -6.85 -6.94 27.01
N LEU A 627 -7.58 -5.82 27.04
CA LEU A 627 -8.99 -5.81 27.44
C LEU A 627 -9.84 -6.63 26.46
N ARG A 628 -10.94 -7.20 26.95
CA ARG A 628 -11.96 -7.84 26.09
C ARG A 628 -12.86 -6.76 25.51
N ILE A 629 -12.86 -6.65 24.17
CA ILE A 629 -13.50 -5.54 23.46
C ILE A 629 -14.60 -6.07 22.56
N VAL A 630 -15.80 -5.47 22.65
CA VAL A 630 -16.98 -5.81 21.83
C VAL A 630 -17.55 -4.54 21.19
N GLU A 631 -18.07 -4.68 19.97
CA GLU A 631 -18.85 -3.63 19.30
C GLU A 631 -20.32 -4.02 19.29
N VAL A 632 -21.20 -3.11 19.70
CA VAL A 632 -22.66 -3.30 19.63
C VAL A 632 -23.26 -2.29 18.64
N PRO A 633 -24.26 -2.67 17.83
CA PRO A 633 -24.93 -1.72 16.95
C PRO A 633 -25.71 -0.69 17.79
N VAL A 634 -25.52 0.60 17.50
CA VAL A 634 -26.27 1.70 18.12
C VAL A 634 -26.93 2.56 17.06
N ARG A 635 -28.07 3.16 17.41
CA ARG A 635 -28.76 4.15 16.59
C ARG A 635 -27.99 5.47 16.62
N TYR A 636 -28.12 6.27 15.57
CA TYR A 636 -27.44 7.56 15.46
C TYR A 636 -28.27 8.52 14.62
N ARG A 637 -28.58 9.70 15.15
CA ARG A 637 -29.45 10.72 14.52
C ARG A 637 -28.67 11.96 14.15
N ARG A 638 -29.32 12.85 13.39
CA ARG A 638 -28.72 14.16 13.07
C ARG A 638 -28.59 15.00 14.34
N ARG A 639 -27.38 15.51 14.57
CA ARG A 639 -27.11 16.43 15.68
C ARG A 639 -27.96 17.69 15.64
N ILE A 640 -28.20 18.26 16.82
CA ILE A 640 -28.69 19.62 16.97
C ILE A 640 -27.47 20.57 17.07
N GLY A 641 -27.57 21.77 16.50
CA GLY A 641 -26.48 22.74 16.46
C GLY A 641 -25.42 22.51 15.38
N LYS A 642 -24.32 23.29 15.43
CA LYS A 642 -23.24 23.27 14.41
C LYS A 642 -22.05 22.44 14.87
N SER A 643 -21.60 21.51 14.03
CA SER A 643 -20.35 20.77 14.24
C SER A 643 -19.14 21.70 14.28
N LYS A 644 -18.32 21.57 15.33
CA LYS A 644 -17.11 22.38 15.52
C LYS A 644 -15.89 21.81 14.77
N ILE A 645 -15.99 20.57 14.25
CA ILE A 645 -14.86 19.83 13.65
C ILE A 645 -15.14 19.49 12.19
N SER A 646 -16.23 18.77 11.92
CA SER A 646 -16.58 18.28 10.57
C SER A 646 -17.17 19.35 9.66
N GLY A 647 -17.48 20.54 10.19
CA GLY A 647 -18.03 21.67 9.43
C GLY A 647 -16.98 22.46 8.62
N THR A 648 -15.67 22.21 8.80
CA THR A 648 -14.61 22.85 8.02
C THR A 648 -13.59 21.84 7.50
N VAL A 649 -13.05 22.07 6.31
CA VAL A 649 -12.00 21.22 5.70
C VAL A 649 -10.76 21.18 6.59
N LYS A 650 -10.34 22.35 7.10
CA LYS A 650 -9.18 22.48 8.00
C LYS A 650 -9.37 21.68 9.31
N GLY A 651 -10.55 21.78 9.94
CA GLY A 651 -10.87 21.04 11.16
C GLY A 651 -10.86 19.52 10.94
N THR A 652 -11.43 19.08 9.82
CA THR A 652 -11.44 17.66 9.43
C THR A 652 -10.02 17.11 9.22
N VAL A 653 -9.17 17.84 8.51
CA VAL A 653 -7.77 17.43 8.25
C VAL A 653 -6.96 17.38 9.54
N LEU A 654 -7.03 18.41 10.39
CA LEU A 654 -6.29 18.46 11.65
C LEU A 654 -6.71 17.34 12.61
N ALA A 655 -8.02 17.09 12.73
CA ALA A 655 -8.52 15.97 13.53
C ALA A 655 -8.05 14.62 12.97
N GLY A 656 -8.11 14.43 11.65
CA GLY A 656 -7.61 13.22 10.98
C GLY A 656 -6.12 12.97 11.22
N LEU A 657 -5.27 14.00 11.03
CA LEU A 657 -3.83 13.91 11.30
C LEU A 657 -3.54 13.59 12.77
N LYS A 658 -4.30 14.18 13.70
CA LYS A 658 -4.15 13.93 15.13
C LYS A 658 -4.54 12.50 15.52
N ILE A 659 -5.65 11.99 14.99
CA ILE A 659 -6.10 10.60 15.20
C ILE A 659 -5.04 9.62 14.66
N ILE A 660 -4.61 9.80 13.41
CA ILE A 660 -3.58 8.96 12.79
C ILE A 660 -2.27 9.03 13.59
N GLY A 661 -1.84 10.24 13.97
CA GLY A 661 -0.66 10.46 14.80
C GLY A 661 -0.74 9.75 16.15
N THR A 662 -1.92 9.71 16.78
CA THR A 662 -2.17 9.01 18.06
C THR A 662 -2.04 7.49 17.89
N ILE A 663 -2.64 6.95 16.84
CA ILE A 663 -2.55 5.53 16.49
C ILE A 663 -1.09 5.15 16.23
N LEU A 664 -0.32 5.97 15.51
CA LEU A 664 1.10 5.73 15.25
C LEU A 664 1.97 5.87 16.51
N LYS A 665 1.70 6.88 17.36
CA LYS A 665 2.43 7.14 18.61
C LYS A 665 2.37 5.97 19.59
N CYS A 666 1.22 5.29 19.68
CA CYS A 666 1.06 4.15 20.60
C CYS A 666 1.70 2.84 20.08
N TYR A 667 2.05 2.78 18.78
CA TYR A 667 2.48 1.53 18.15
C TYR A 667 3.79 0.96 18.70
N PRO A 668 4.84 1.76 18.99
CA PRO A 668 6.07 1.24 19.62
C PRO A 668 5.85 0.59 20.98
N ARG A 669 4.84 1.05 21.77
CA ARG A 669 4.48 0.41 23.05
C ARG A 669 3.84 -0.94 22.82
N TYR A 670 2.89 -1.03 21.89
CA TYR A 670 2.26 -2.30 21.49
C TYR A 670 3.30 -3.36 21.05
N VAL A 671 4.26 -2.97 20.21
CA VAL A 671 5.32 -3.88 19.75
C VAL A 671 6.18 -4.38 20.91
N ARG A 672 6.50 -3.52 21.89
CA ARG A 672 7.24 -3.92 23.11
C ARG A 672 6.47 -4.92 23.96
N CYS A 673 5.19 -4.65 24.28
CA CYS A 673 4.36 -5.54 25.10
C CYS A 673 4.20 -6.92 24.42
N ARG A 674 3.92 -6.95 23.11
CA ARG A 674 3.79 -8.21 22.36
C ARG A 674 5.10 -8.96 22.21
N GLY A 675 6.23 -8.26 22.14
CA GLY A 675 7.57 -8.85 22.11
C GLY A 675 7.95 -9.51 23.43
N TRP A 676 7.51 -8.96 24.56
CA TRP A 676 7.72 -9.51 25.90
C TRP A 676 6.83 -10.74 26.16
N ALA A 677 5.54 -10.67 25.80
CA ALA A 677 4.61 -11.78 25.91
C ALA A 677 5.00 -13.04 25.10
N ARG A 678 5.85 -12.89 24.07
CA ARG A 678 6.43 -14.01 23.29
C ARG A 678 7.77 -14.54 23.82
N ARG A 679 8.37 -13.91 24.83
CA ARG A 679 9.55 -14.45 25.52
C ARG A 679 9.19 -15.29 26.74
N ILE A 680 7.96 -15.14 27.24
CA ILE A 680 7.42 -15.81 28.43
C ILE A 680 6.55 -17.02 28.04
N ARG A 681 6.18 -17.14 26.76
CA ARG A 681 5.69 -18.37 26.13
C ARG A 681 6.82 -18.96 25.29
#